data_AF-A0A819DA89-F1
#
_entry.id   AF-A0A819DA89-F1
#
_cell.length_a   1.000
_cell.length_b   1.000
_cell.length_c   1.000
_cell.angle_alpha   90.00
_cell.angle_beta   90.00
_cell.angle_gamma   90.00
#
_symmetry.space_group_name_H-M   'P 1'
#
loop_
_entity.id
_entity.type
_entity.pdbx_description
1 polymer ?
#
loop_
_entity_poly.entity_id
_entity_poly.type
_entity_poly.pdbx_seq_one_letter_code
_entity_poly.pdbx_strand_id
1 'polypeptide(L)'
;MVRTAAVNHILQCRQLFHQYVVDMYAKIESERLSFLHYNQKKLRADEYIHLKDSIVNDGRANNLGQLMILPATSTGSPRHMHEYTQDAMTYVRNHGRADLFITFTCNPKWQEIQEELMEDQAPSDRHDLLARVLRQKLIKLVNIITKSHVFGPTRCWMYSIEWQKRGLPHAHILVWLKNKIKADQIDSVISAELPDPEQDPRLFEIIIKTMIHGPCGSINPNSPCTENKKCTKRYPKQLLHDTETGDEGYPSYRRKSSEDGGIKAKIKMRINNFIQEIEIDNKGPTSFEALRTVNCRICATFREACQLHGLLEDDQQWDATVSEAAAAQSPARLRNLFALILAVCGPSSPKQLWESYKESLTEDILRNARRQNPGMNLDYTPDMFNQALLIIESKVLEMGGKELEKLELPIPQRNSGDRLNSTMLRETSYDVKELDAYITANEPLLVPDQRAAYNAILTQTEKKTGGTIFLDAPGGTIFLDAPGGTGKTFVINLLLAKIRHQPKIVVAVASSGIAATLLHGGRTAHSTLKLPLKFLENQTHHCSITKGTGEANVLQECELIVWDECTMAHRYALEALNHILQDLRNNGKNMGGVVVLIAGDFRQTLPVIPKGTMTDELKACLKSSYLWRHVASLKLSTNM
;
A
#
# COMPACT_ATOMS: atom_id res chain seq x y z
N MET A 1 13.45 -33.84 22.60
CA MET A 1 13.29 -35.29 22.82
C MET A 1 12.45 -35.85 21.68
N VAL A 2 13.07 -36.40 20.63
CA VAL A 2 12.34 -37.20 19.64
C VAL A 2 12.51 -38.65 20.08
N ARG A 3 11.43 -39.32 20.44
CA ARG A 3 11.47 -40.74 20.81
C ARG A 3 11.64 -41.52 19.51
N THR A 4 12.81 -42.11 19.32
CA THR A 4 13.25 -42.77 18.07
C THR A 4 12.45 -44.03 17.68
N ALA A 5 11.48 -44.46 18.50
CA ALA A 5 10.66 -45.65 18.26
C ALA A 5 9.14 -45.40 18.40
N ALA A 6 8.68 -44.15 18.57
CA ALA A 6 7.27 -43.84 18.72
C ALA A 6 6.71 -43.18 17.45
N VAL A 7 5.67 -43.76 16.85
CA VAL A 7 4.95 -43.17 15.73
C VAL A 7 4.31 -41.86 16.19
N ASN A 8 4.68 -40.75 15.55
CA ASN A 8 4.05 -39.46 15.82
C ASN A 8 2.80 -39.30 14.95
N HIS A 9 1.67 -39.80 15.46
CA HIS A 9 0.38 -39.76 14.76
C HIS A 9 -0.04 -38.35 14.35
N ILE A 10 0.32 -37.32 15.13
CA ILE A 10 -0.03 -35.93 14.80
C ILE A 10 0.59 -35.53 13.45
N LEU A 11 1.83 -35.94 13.15
CA LEU A 11 2.48 -35.60 11.88
C LEU A 11 1.86 -36.31 10.67
N GLN A 12 0.99 -37.31 10.87
CA GLN A 12 0.29 -38.04 9.80
C GLN A 12 -1.05 -37.38 9.41
N CYS A 13 -1.59 -36.50 10.26
CA CYS A 13 -2.97 -36.01 10.10
C CYS A 13 -3.13 -34.76 9.21
N ARG A 14 -2.13 -34.39 8.40
CA ARG A 14 -2.16 -33.31 7.39
C ARG A 14 -2.82 -32.00 7.88
N GLN A 15 -4.07 -31.71 7.49
CA GLN A 15 -4.77 -30.50 7.92
C GLN A 15 -5.01 -30.44 9.43
N LEU A 16 -5.25 -31.57 10.11
CA LEU A 16 -5.39 -31.61 11.57
C LEU A 16 -4.05 -31.30 12.27
N PHE A 17 -2.92 -31.67 11.65
CA PHE A 17 -1.61 -31.24 12.14
C PHE A 17 -1.48 -29.71 12.10
N HIS A 18 -1.91 -29.07 11.00
CA HIS A 18 -1.89 -27.62 10.90
C HIS A 18 -2.75 -26.96 11.98
N GLN A 19 -3.98 -27.47 12.19
CA GLN A 19 -4.85 -26.98 13.24
C GLN A 19 -4.20 -27.12 14.62
N TYR A 20 -3.61 -28.29 14.91
CA TYR A 20 -2.87 -28.51 16.15
C TYR A 20 -1.70 -27.54 16.31
N VAL A 21 -0.90 -27.30 15.27
CA VAL A 21 0.23 -26.37 15.32
C VAL A 21 -0.24 -24.95 15.59
N VAL A 22 -1.30 -24.50 14.91
CA VAL A 22 -1.89 -23.18 15.12
C VAL A 22 -2.45 -23.04 16.52
N ASP A 23 -3.17 -24.04 17.01
CA ASP A 23 -3.73 -24.05 18.37
C ASP A 23 -2.63 -24.04 19.44
N MET A 24 -1.57 -24.85 19.25
CA MET A 24 -0.44 -24.86 20.18
C MET A 24 0.33 -23.55 20.12
N TYR A 25 0.54 -22.98 18.94
CA TYR A 25 1.15 -21.67 18.78
C TYR A 25 0.30 -20.60 19.46
N ALA A 26 -1.01 -20.59 19.26
CA ALA A 26 -1.93 -19.66 19.90
C ALA A 26 -1.91 -19.79 21.42
N LYS A 27 -1.83 -21.01 21.97
CA LYS A 27 -1.65 -21.23 23.41
C LYS A 27 -0.31 -20.66 23.90
N ILE A 28 0.80 -20.97 23.22
CA ILE A 28 2.13 -20.49 23.59
C ILE A 28 2.19 -18.96 23.52
N GLU A 29 1.67 -18.36 22.45
CA GLU A 29 1.61 -16.91 22.32
C GLU A 29 0.66 -16.29 23.34
N SER A 30 -0.45 -16.92 23.68
CA SER A 30 -1.35 -16.46 24.75
C SER A 30 -0.66 -16.48 26.11
N GLU A 31 0.13 -17.51 26.42
CA GLU A 31 0.94 -17.58 27.63
C GLU A 31 2.07 -16.53 27.63
N ARG A 32 2.74 -16.31 26.49
CA ARG A 32 3.74 -15.24 26.35
C ARG A 32 3.12 -13.86 26.55
N LEU A 33 1.98 -13.61 25.93
CA LEU A 33 1.21 -12.39 26.10
C LEU A 33 0.71 -12.25 27.54
N SER A 34 0.29 -13.34 28.19
CA SER A 34 -0.08 -13.34 29.60
C SER A 34 1.11 -12.99 30.49
N PHE A 35 2.29 -13.54 30.21
CA PHE A 35 3.51 -13.15 30.91
C PHE A 35 3.81 -11.66 30.71
N LEU A 36 3.73 -11.15 29.48
CA LEU A 36 3.93 -9.73 29.19
C LEU A 36 2.89 -8.87 29.92
N HIS A 37 1.63 -9.31 29.97
CA HIS A 37 0.52 -8.67 30.68
C HIS A 37 0.82 -8.54 32.18
N TYR A 38 1.16 -9.65 32.85
CA TYR A 38 1.40 -9.65 34.30
C TYR A 38 2.74 -9.02 34.71
N ASN A 39 3.65 -8.77 33.76
CA ASN A 39 5.00 -8.26 34.06
C ASN A 39 5.30 -6.89 33.42
N GLN A 40 4.30 -6.12 32.97
CA GLN A 40 4.48 -4.78 32.37
C GLN A 40 5.38 -3.85 33.20
N LYS A 41 5.24 -3.85 34.54
CA LYS A 41 6.09 -3.05 35.46
C LYS A 41 7.57 -3.42 35.41
N LYS A 42 7.88 -4.73 35.27
CA LYS A 42 9.27 -5.21 35.15
C LYS A 42 9.87 -4.89 33.77
N LEU A 43 9.01 -4.81 32.75
CA LEU A 43 9.37 -4.49 31.37
C LEU A 43 9.49 -2.98 31.11
N ARG A 44 9.35 -2.15 32.16
CA ARG A 44 9.32 -0.69 32.10
C ARG A 44 8.32 -0.17 31.06
N ALA A 45 7.16 -0.83 30.97
CA ALA A 45 6.12 -0.45 30.03
C ALA A 45 5.66 1.00 30.18
N ASP A 46 5.73 1.50 31.40
CA ASP A 46 5.40 2.87 31.80
C ASP A 46 6.35 3.93 31.20
N GLU A 47 7.51 3.55 30.66
CA GLU A 47 8.45 4.42 29.96
C GLU A 47 8.17 4.50 28.44
N TYR A 48 7.20 3.74 27.89
CA TYR A 48 6.86 3.70 26.46
C TYR A 48 5.85 4.80 26.06
N ILE A 49 6.22 6.00 26.45
CA ILE A 49 5.62 7.31 26.29
C ILE A 49 4.98 7.56 24.89
N HIS A 50 5.68 7.24 23.80
CA HIS A 50 5.21 7.54 22.43
C HIS A 50 3.98 6.73 21.98
N LEU A 51 3.76 5.54 22.56
CA LEU A 51 2.71 4.61 22.13
C LEU A 51 1.41 4.83 22.90
N LYS A 52 1.51 5.25 24.17
CA LYS A 52 0.36 5.59 25.02
C LYS A 52 -0.47 6.71 24.39
N ASP A 53 0.20 7.70 23.80
CA ASP A 53 -0.41 8.80 23.03
C ASP A 53 -1.11 8.35 21.74
N SER A 54 -0.54 7.38 21.02
CA SER A 54 -1.16 6.88 19.78
C SER A 54 -2.45 6.09 20.05
N ILE A 55 -2.54 5.44 21.21
CA ILE A 55 -3.64 4.50 21.50
C ILE A 55 -4.80 5.19 22.23
N VAL A 56 -4.55 6.24 23.02
CA VAL A 56 -5.62 7.10 23.58
C VAL A 56 -6.44 7.78 22.46
N ASN A 57 -5.84 8.01 21.29
CA ASN A 57 -6.49 8.64 20.13
C ASN A 57 -7.34 7.70 19.27
N ASP A 58 -7.15 6.37 19.36
CA ASP A 58 -7.91 5.35 18.61
C ASP A 58 -9.16 4.83 19.36
N GLY A 59 -9.58 5.54 20.42
CA GLY A 59 -10.58 5.08 21.39
C GLY A 59 -12.01 4.98 20.87
N ARG A 60 -12.36 3.88 20.18
CA ARG A 60 -13.69 3.27 20.35
C ARG A 60 -13.76 2.71 21.77
N ALA A 61 -14.39 3.45 22.67
CA ALA A 61 -14.50 3.16 24.11
C ALA A 61 -15.30 1.88 24.48
N ASN A 62 -15.63 1.00 23.52
CA ASN A 62 -16.43 -0.21 23.75
C ASN A 62 -15.69 -1.54 23.52
N ASN A 63 -14.38 -1.54 23.25
CA ASN A 63 -13.62 -2.79 23.21
C ASN A 63 -13.11 -3.15 24.62
N LEU A 64 -13.86 -4.03 25.30
CA LEU A 64 -13.53 -4.67 26.57
C LEU A 64 -12.10 -5.24 26.57
N GLY A 65 -11.14 -4.55 27.19
CA GLY A 65 -9.79 -5.07 27.44
C GLY A 65 -8.82 -4.03 27.99
N GLN A 66 -7.97 -4.43 28.94
CA GLN A 66 -6.89 -3.59 29.46
C GLN A 66 -5.74 -3.53 28.44
N LEU A 67 -5.29 -2.32 28.11
CA LEU A 67 -4.25 -2.07 27.10
C LEU A 67 -2.88 -2.64 27.53
N MET A 68 -2.19 -3.36 26.63
CA MET A 68 -0.88 -3.98 26.89
C MET A 68 0.16 -3.50 25.87
N ILE A 69 1.37 -3.13 26.33
CA ILE A 69 2.47 -2.76 25.45
C ILE A 69 3.40 -3.95 25.21
N LEU A 70 3.62 -4.28 23.93
CA LEU A 70 4.54 -5.33 23.52
C LEU A 70 5.96 -4.77 23.32
N PRO A 71 7.01 -5.45 23.82
CA PRO A 71 8.40 -5.07 23.57
C PRO A 71 8.79 -5.27 22.10
N ALA A 72 9.86 -4.63 21.66
CA ALA A 72 10.38 -4.80 20.29
C ALA A 72 10.84 -6.23 19.98
N THR A 73 11.17 -7.00 21.03
CA THR A 73 11.50 -8.42 20.92
C THR A 73 10.29 -9.29 20.58
N SER A 74 9.06 -8.77 20.66
CA SER A 74 7.85 -9.46 20.22
C SER A 74 7.75 -9.38 18.70
N THR A 75 8.21 -10.42 18.01
CA THR A 75 8.18 -10.55 16.55
C THR A 75 6.80 -10.25 15.98
N GLY A 76 6.75 -9.36 14.98
CA GLY A 76 5.50 -8.95 14.32
C GLY A 76 4.72 -7.85 15.05
N SER A 77 5.13 -7.44 16.25
CA SER A 77 4.56 -6.24 16.89
C SER A 77 4.91 -4.96 16.11
N PRO A 78 4.10 -3.89 16.22
CA PRO A 78 4.42 -2.60 15.59
C PRO A 78 5.82 -2.10 15.93
N ARG A 79 6.28 -2.34 17.16
CA ARG A 79 7.60 -1.92 17.63
C ARG A 79 8.73 -2.75 17.02
N HIS A 80 8.56 -4.07 16.95
CA HIS A 80 9.49 -4.93 16.23
C HIS A 80 9.67 -4.47 14.78
N MET A 81 8.56 -4.18 14.08
CA MET A 81 8.60 -3.72 12.70
C MET A 81 9.23 -2.33 12.54
N HIS A 82 8.97 -1.42 13.49
CA HIS A 82 9.57 -0.08 13.51
C HIS A 82 11.10 -0.15 13.69
N GLU A 83 11.57 -0.90 14.68
CA GLU A 83 13.00 -1.06 14.96
C GLU A 83 13.73 -1.71 13.77
N TYR A 84 13.17 -2.77 13.19
CA TYR A 84 13.73 -3.43 12.01
C TYR A 84 13.89 -2.48 10.81
N THR A 85 12.95 -1.54 10.66
CA THR A 85 13.00 -0.50 9.62
C THR A 85 14.06 0.55 9.94
N GLN A 86 14.20 0.97 11.19
CA GLN A 86 15.23 1.91 11.62
C GLN A 86 16.64 1.34 11.43
N ASP A 87 16.84 0.05 11.71
CA ASP A 87 18.11 -0.63 11.46
C ASP A 87 18.47 -0.64 9.96
N ALA A 88 17.50 -0.96 9.10
CA ALA A 88 17.69 -0.91 7.66
C ALA A 88 18.09 0.49 7.18
N MET A 89 17.38 1.52 7.64
CA MET A 89 17.65 2.91 7.29
C MET A 89 19.02 3.36 7.81
N THR A 90 19.44 2.89 8.98
CA THR A 90 20.76 3.17 9.54
C THR A 90 21.88 2.62 8.67
N TYR A 91 21.75 1.38 8.18
CA TYR A 91 22.72 0.82 7.23
C TYR A 91 22.77 1.59 5.91
N VAL A 92 21.61 1.96 5.36
CA VAL A 92 21.54 2.75 4.13
C VAL A 92 22.16 4.13 4.32
N ARG A 93 21.93 4.78 5.47
CA ARG A 93 22.51 6.09 5.79
C ARG A 93 24.03 6.04 5.90
N ASN A 94 24.56 5.02 6.57
CA ASN A 94 26.00 4.91 6.85
C ASN A 94 26.81 4.34 5.68
N HIS A 95 26.20 3.52 4.83
CA HIS A 95 26.92 2.75 3.80
C HIS A 95 26.36 2.94 2.37
N GLY A 96 25.32 3.75 2.22
CA GLY A 96 24.60 3.93 0.96
C GLY A 96 23.71 2.73 0.63
N ARG A 97 23.25 2.63 -0.63
CA ARG A 97 22.45 1.49 -1.09
C ARG A 97 23.24 0.18 -0.94
N ALA A 98 22.51 -0.89 -0.63
CA ALA A 98 23.05 -2.25 -0.61
C ALA A 98 23.68 -2.60 -1.97
N ASP A 99 24.75 -3.38 -1.94
CA ASP A 99 25.47 -3.79 -3.15
C ASP A 99 24.82 -5.02 -3.78
N LEU A 100 24.19 -5.88 -2.97
CA LEU A 100 23.41 -7.02 -3.44
C LEU A 100 22.03 -7.04 -2.80
N PHE A 101 21.03 -7.32 -3.63
CA PHE A 101 19.68 -7.68 -3.21
C PHE A 101 19.40 -9.11 -3.69
N ILE A 102 19.31 -10.04 -2.74
CA ILE A 102 19.17 -11.47 -3.03
C ILE A 102 17.82 -11.94 -2.52
N THR A 103 17.07 -12.59 -3.40
CA THR A 103 15.83 -13.26 -3.04
C THR A 103 16.06 -14.76 -2.96
N PHE A 104 15.52 -15.41 -1.92
CA PHE A 104 15.72 -16.84 -1.69
C PHE A 104 14.39 -17.52 -1.32
N THR A 105 13.86 -18.32 -2.23
CA THR A 105 12.58 -19.02 -2.06
C THR A 105 12.79 -20.48 -1.66
N CYS A 106 11.99 -20.98 -0.73
CA CYS A 106 11.94 -22.40 -0.42
C CYS A 106 11.53 -23.21 -1.66
N ASN A 107 12.30 -24.26 -1.98
CA ASN A 107 11.91 -25.23 -3.01
C ASN A 107 11.34 -26.49 -2.32
N PRO A 108 10.04 -26.79 -2.48
CA PRO A 108 9.43 -27.98 -1.90
C PRO A 108 10.07 -29.30 -2.34
N LYS A 109 10.75 -29.31 -3.50
CA LYS A 109 11.42 -30.48 -4.07
C LYS A 109 12.84 -30.70 -3.54
N TRP A 110 13.30 -29.95 -2.54
CA TRP A 110 14.59 -30.25 -1.92
C TRP A 110 14.58 -31.65 -1.31
N GLN A 111 15.70 -32.37 -1.49
CA GLN A 111 15.87 -33.75 -1.03
C GLN A 111 15.55 -33.89 0.47
N GLU A 112 16.02 -32.95 1.30
CA GLU A 112 15.76 -32.97 2.75
C GLU A 112 14.29 -32.82 3.13
N ILE A 113 13.46 -32.26 2.22
CA ILE A 113 12.00 -32.23 2.40
C ILE A 113 11.43 -33.56 1.93
N GLN A 114 11.78 -34.00 0.72
CA GLN A 114 11.22 -35.20 0.10
C GLN A 114 11.50 -36.48 0.91
N GLU A 115 12.69 -36.60 1.51
CA GLU A 115 13.09 -37.75 2.34
C GLU A 115 12.34 -37.81 3.69
N GLU A 116 11.86 -36.67 4.18
CA GLU A 116 11.18 -36.54 5.48
C GLU A 116 9.63 -36.53 5.34
N LEU A 117 9.12 -36.58 4.11
CA LEU A 117 7.70 -36.78 3.84
C LEU A 117 7.34 -38.26 3.99
N MET A 118 6.24 -38.53 4.67
CA MET A 118 5.69 -39.89 4.74
C MET A 118 4.98 -40.25 3.43
N GLU A 119 4.69 -41.54 3.25
CA GLU A 119 3.88 -42.04 2.12
C GLU A 119 2.55 -41.26 2.05
N ASP A 120 2.19 -40.84 0.84
CA ASP A 120 1.05 -39.97 0.53
C ASP A 120 1.06 -38.54 1.12
N GLN A 121 2.17 -38.03 1.66
CA GLN A 121 2.25 -36.62 2.07
C GLN A 121 2.73 -35.69 0.95
N ALA A 122 2.05 -34.57 0.79
CA ALA A 122 2.55 -33.47 -0.02
C ALA A 122 3.38 -32.50 0.84
N PRO A 123 4.34 -31.75 0.27
CA PRO A 123 5.07 -30.72 1.01
C PRO A 123 4.16 -29.67 1.70
N SER A 124 2.99 -29.41 1.11
CA SER A 124 1.97 -28.52 1.69
C SER A 124 1.34 -29.04 2.98
N ASP A 125 1.47 -30.34 3.28
CA ASP A 125 0.97 -30.95 4.52
C ASP A 125 1.96 -30.81 5.69
N ARG A 126 3.18 -30.33 5.40
CA ARG A 126 4.32 -30.28 6.35
C ARG A 126 5.00 -28.91 6.31
N HIS A 127 4.25 -27.84 6.56
CA HIS A 127 4.80 -26.47 6.63
C HIS A 127 5.92 -26.31 7.68
N ASP A 128 5.90 -27.11 8.75
CA ASP A 128 6.97 -27.18 9.75
C ASP A 128 8.30 -27.59 9.13
N LEU A 129 8.27 -28.58 8.23
CA LEU A 129 9.43 -29.10 7.53
C LEU A 129 9.96 -28.07 6.53
N LEU A 130 9.06 -27.46 5.73
CA LEU A 130 9.42 -26.39 4.79
C LEU A 130 10.14 -25.23 5.51
N ALA A 131 9.57 -24.75 6.62
CA ALA A 131 10.14 -23.67 7.40
C ALA A 131 11.51 -24.04 8.02
N ARG A 132 11.65 -25.26 8.55
CA ARG A 132 12.91 -25.75 9.14
C ARG A 132 14.01 -25.87 8.10
N VAL A 133 13.72 -26.50 6.96
CA VAL A 133 14.70 -26.70 5.89
C VAL A 133 15.10 -25.34 5.28
N LEU A 134 14.14 -24.44 5.03
CA LEU A 134 14.46 -23.07 4.58
C LEU A 134 15.40 -22.39 5.57
N ARG A 135 15.09 -22.40 6.87
CA ARG A 135 15.91 -21.73 7.88
C ARG A 135 17.34 -22.26 7.89
N GLN A 136 17.52 -23.58 7.84
CA GLN A 136 18.85 -24.18 7.79
C GLN A 136 19.63 -23.78 6.53
N LYS A 137 18.98 -23.83 5.35
CA LYS A 137 19.63 -23.43 4.10
C LYS A 137 19.91 -21.93 4.04
N LEU A 138 19.04 -21.08 4.58
CA LEU A 138 19.25 -19.64 4.68
C LEU A 138 20.45 -19.31 5.56
N ILE A 139 20.60 -19.97 6.72
CA ILE A 139 21.79 -19.81 7.58
C ILE A 139 23.06 -20.23 6.82
N LYS A 140 23.02 -21.35 6.09
CA LYS A 140 24.15 -21.77 5.25
C LYS A 140 24.46 -20.74 4.16
N LEU A 141 23.45 -20.23 3.45
CA LEU A 141 23.60 -19.20 2.42
C LEU A 141 24.23 -17.93 2.98
N VAL A 142 23.73 -17.42 4.10
CA VAL A 142 24.29 -16.24 4.77
C VAL A 142 25.74 -16.50 5.20
N ASN A 143 26.08 -17.68 5.73
CA ASN A 143 27.47 -18.02 6.05
C ASN A 143 28.37 -18.06 4.81
N ILE A 144 27.89 -18.62 3.69
CA ILE A 144 28.64 -18.65 2.42
C ILE A 144 28.93 -17.22 1.93
N ILE A 145 27.93 -16.33 1.98
CA ILE A 145 28.09 -14.92 1.58
C ILE A 145 29.06 -14.21 2.54
N THR A 146 28.84 -14.34 3.85
CA THR A 146 29.45 -13.46 4.86
C THR A 146 30.78 -13.97 5.41
N LYS A 147 30.99 -15.29 5.45
CA LYS A 147 32.20 -15.93 6.02
C LYS A 147 33.08 -16.53 4.94
N SER A 148 32.50 -17.16 3.92
CA SER A 148 33.27 -17.69 2.78
C SER A 148 33.57 -16.61 1.74
N HIS A 149 32.99 -15.41 1.87
CA HIS A 149 33.27 -14.25 1.04
C HIS A 149 33.10 -14.50 -0.47
N VAL A 150 32.06 -15.25 -0.86
CA VAL A 150 31.82 -15.60 -2.27
C VAL A 150 31.67 -14.37 -3.17
N PHE A 151 31.13 -13.27 -2.65
CA PHE A 151 31.05 -11.98 -3.36
C PHE A 151 32.09 -10.96 -2.86
N GLY A 152 33.10 -11.42 -2.11
CA GLY A 152 34.06 -10.60 -1.39
C GLY A 152 33.66 -10.33 0.08
N PRO A 153 34.50 -9.58 0.82
CA PRO A 153 34.29 -9.34 2.25
C PRO A 153 33.00 -8.56 2.52
N THR A 154 32.13 -9.10 3.40
CA THR A 154 30.89 -8.41 3.80
C THR A 154 31.16 -7.41 4.92
N ARG A 155 30.57 -6.22 4.81
CA ARG A 155 30.58 -5.17 5.84
C ARG A 155 29.40 -5.32 6.79
N CYS A 156 28.19 -5.38 6.26
CA CYS A 156 26.97 -5.67 7.00
C CYS A 156 25.93 -6.34 6.08
N TRP A 157 24.90 -6.93 6.69
CA TRP A 157 23.82 -7.61 5.98
C TRP A 157 22.56 -7.63 6.86
N MET A 158 21.40 -7.81 6.24
CA MET A 158 20.14 -8.09 6.91
C MET A 158 19.21 -8.88 6.00
N TYR A 159 18.20 -9.55 6.56
CA TYR A 159 17.17 -10.20 5.75
C TYR A 159 15.81 -10.24 6.44
N SER A 160 14.74 -10.10 5.66
CA SER A 160 13.37 -10.42 6.12
C SER A 160 12.90 -11.72 5.50
N ILE A 161 12.00 -12.43 6.19
CA ILE A 161 11.33 -13.62 5.68
C ILE A 161 9.84 -13.33 5.60
N GLU A 162 9.25 -13.59 4.43
CA GLU A 162 7.82 -13.49 4.19
C GLU A 162 7.27 -14.82 3.67
N TRP A 163 5.99 -15.06 3.90
CA TRP A 163 5.28 -16.15 3.23
C TRP A 163 4.59 -15.56 2.00
N GLN A 164 5.02 -15.95 0.81
CA GLN A 164 4.40 -15.47 -0.42
C GLN A 164 2.98 -16.02 -0.57
N LYS A 165 2.15 -15.39 -1.41
CA LYS A 165 0.73 -15.74 -1.66
C LYS A 165 0.47 -17.21 -2.04
N ARG A 166 1.51 -18.01 -2.29
CA ARG A 166 1.45 -19.45 -2.59
C ARG A 166 1.87 -20.35 -1.41
N GLY A 167 2.02 -19.80 -0.21
CA GLY A 167 2.32 -20.55 1.01
C GLY A 167 3.77 -21.06 1.11
N LEU A 168 4.71 -20.49 0.34
CA LEU A 168 6.13 -20.82 0.46
C LEU A 168 6.89 -19.68 1.16
N PRO A 169 7.81 -20.01 2.08
CA PRO A 169 8.60 -18.99 2.74
C PRO A 169 9.71 -18.50 1.81
N HIS A 170 9.94 -17.20 1.85
CA HIS A 170 10.80 -16.44 0.95
C HIS A 170 11.59 -15.41 1.73
N ALA A 171 12.89 -15.32 1.48
CA ALA A 171 13.75 -14.35 2.14
C ALA A 171 14.18 -13.24 1.17
N HIS A 172 14.12 -12.00 1.65
CA HIS A 172 14.72 -10.81 1.01
C HIS A 172 15.98 -10.46 1.78
N ILE A 173 17.13 -10.53 1.14
CA ILE A 173 18.45 -10.39 1.76
C ILE A 173 19.15 -9.17 1.17
N LEU A 174 19.62 -8.27 2.02
CA LEU A 174 20.42 -7.10 1.67
C LEU A 174 21.85 -7.29 2.17
N VAL A 175 22.84 -7.03 1.31
CA VAL A 175 24.26 -7.18 1.63
C VAL A 175 25.05 -5.94 1.21
N TRP A 176 25.89 -5.44 2.10
CA TRP A 176 26.88 -4.41 1.83
C TRP A 176 28.27 -5.02 1.88
N LEU A 177 29.01 -4.90 0.78
CA LEU A 177 30.36 -5.41 0.64
C LEU A 177 31.38 -4.33 1.06
N LYS A 178 32.56 -4.73 1.52
CA LYS A 178 33.66 -3.80 1.76
C LYS A 178 34.14 -3.18 0.44
N ASN A 179 34.18 -4.00 -0.61
CA ASN A 179 34.52 -3.61 -1.97
C ASN A 179 33.26 -3.72 -2.83
N LYS A 180 32.78 -2.59 -3.37
CA LYS A 180 31.57 -2.57 -4.18
C LYS A 180 31.80 -3.25 -5.54
N ILE A 181 30.78 -3.95 -6.02
CA ILE A 181 30.74 -4.51 -7.36
C ILE A 181 30.61 -3.35 -8.36
N LYS A 182 31.53 -3.30 -9.32
CA LYS A 182 31.52 -2.30 -10.40
C LYS A 182 30.69 -2.79 -11.59
N ALA A 183 30.33 -1.86 -12.49
CA ALA A 183 29.48 -2.16 -13.64
C ALA A 183 30.06 -3.25 -14.56
N ASP A 184 31.37 -3.24 -14.77
CA ASP A 184 32.13 -4.23 -15.55
C ASP A 184 32.20 -5.61 -14.90
N GLN A 185 31.81 -5.73 -13.62
CA GLN A 185 31.84 -6.97 -12.85
C GLN A 185 30.46 -7.62 -12.70
N ILE A 186 29.38 -6.96 -13.13
CA ILE A 186 28.01 -7.45 -12.95
C ILE A 186 27.83 -8.86 -13.52
N ASP A 187 28.31 -9.08 -14.75
CA ASP A 187 28.16 -10.35 -15.46
C ASP A 187 29.02 -11.49 -14.90
N SER A 188 29.96 -11.20 -14.00
CA SER A 188 30.71 -12.21 -13.25
C SER A 188 29.97 -12.69 -12.00
N VAL A 189 28.96 -11.94 -11.55
CA VAL A 189 28.21 -12.18 -10.31
C VAL A 189 26.77 -12.60 -10.61
N ILE A 190 26.17 -12.06 -11.66
CA ILE A 190 24.78 -12.30 -12.06
C ILE A 190 24.77 -12.92 -13.45
N SER A 191 24.04 -14.03 -13.60
CA SER A 191 23.75 -14.63 -14.90
C SER A 191 22.25 -14.81 -15.08
N ALA A 192 21.76 -14.43 -16.27
CA ALA A 192 20.39 -14.66 -16.72
C ALA A 192 20.33 -15.68 -17.89
N GLU A 193 21.40 -16.46 -18.04
CA GLU A 193 21.66 -17.38 -19.14
C GLU A 193 21.44 -18.83 -18.69
N LEU A 194 21.13 -19.72 -19.64
CA LEU A 194 21.13 -21.15 -19.36
C LEU A 194 22.56 -21.63 -19.09
N PRO A 195 22.81 -22.35 -17.98
CA PRO A 195 24.11 -22.95 -17.71
C PRO A 195 24.53 -23.92 -18.82
N ASP A 196 25.84 -24.12 -18.98
CA ASP A 196 26.36 -25.14 -19.88
C ASP A 196 26.06 -26.55 -19.32
N PRO A 197 25.30 -27.39 -20.03
CA PRO A 197 24.92 -28.73 -19.56
C PRO A 197 26.11 -29.70 -19.47
N GLU A 198 27.22 -29.44 -20.17
CA GLU A 198 28.43 -30.25 -20.08
C GLU A 198 29.31 -29.84 -18.89
N GLN A 199 29.38 -28.54 -18.58
CA GLN A 199 30.19 -28.03 -17.47
C GLN A 199 29.50 -28.11 -16.11
N ASP A 200 28.21 -27.78 -16.05
CA ASP A 200 27.41 -27.85 -14.83
C ASP A 200 26.01 -28.45 -15.09
N PRO A 201 25.94 -29.77 -15.36
CA PRO A 201 24.68 -30.46 -15.63
C PRO A 201 23.68 -30.30 -14.49
N ARG A 202 24.17 -30.24 -13.24
CA ARG A 202 23.32 -30.14 -12.06
C ARG A 202 22.64 -28.77 -11.98
N LEU A 203 23.38 -27.68 -12.18
CA LEU A 203 22.79 -26.34 -12.20
C LEU A 203 21.87 -26.17 -13.39
N PHE A 204 22.26 -26.66 -14.57
CA PHE A 204 21.40 -26.65 -15.76
C PHE A 204 20.05 -27.30 -15.49
N GLU A 205 20.04 -28.52 -14.94
CA GLU A 205 18.82 -29.24 -14.58
C GLU A 205 17.93 -28.48 -13.59
N ILE A 206 18.52 -27.81 -12.60
CA ILE A 206 17.78 -27.01 -11.62
C ILE A 206 17.14 -25.81 -12.32
N ILE A 207 17.90 -25.08 -13.13
CA ILE A 207 17.45 -23.87 -13.82
C ILE A 207 16.29 -24.19 -14.77
N ILE A 208 16.40 -25.23 -15.61
CA ILE A 208 15.34 -25.59 -16.57
C ILE A 208 14.03 -26.01 -15.86
N LYS A 209 14.12 -26.57 -14.65
CA LYS A 209 12.96 -27.03 -13.87
C LYS A 209 12.31 -25.94 -13.02
N THR A 210 13.07 -24.91 -12.61
CA THR A 210 12.64 -23.99 -11.53
C THR A 210 12.70 -22.51 -11.88
N MET A 211 13.52 -22.10 -12.85
CA MET A 211 13.81 -20.69 -13.16
C MET A 211 13.42 -20.29 -14.57
N ILE A 212 12.69 -21.15 -15.30
CA ILE A 212 12.17 -20.85 -16.63
C ILE A 212 10.81 -20.16 -16.51
N HIS A 213 10.67 -19.04 -17.22
CA HIS A 213 9.37 -18.41 -17.39
C HIS A 213 8.49 -19.29 -18.28
N GLY A 214 7.34 -19.70 -17.76
CA GLY A 214 6.39 -20.47 -18.55
C GLY A 214 5.80 -19.68 -19.71
N PRO A 215 5.09 -20.36 -20.63
CA PRO A 215 4.36 -19.69 -21.69
C PRO A 215 3.42 -18.68 -21.06
N CYS A 216 3.35 -17.49 -21.63
CA CYS A 216 2.54 -16.36 -21.16
C CYS A 216 2.22 -15.44 -22.35
N GLY A 217 1.60 -14.29 -22.09
CA GLY A 217 1.21 -13.36 -23.14
C GLY A 217 0.19 -14.01 -24.08
N SER A 218 0.46 -13.95 -25.37
CA SER A 218 -0.40 -14.57 -26.39
C SER A 218 -0.34 -16.10 -26.38
N ILE A 219 0.72 -16.70 -25.82
CA ILE A 219 0.93 -18.17 -25.79
C ILE A 219 0.11 -18.81 -24.66
N ASN A 220 -0.05 -18.11 -23.53
CA ASN A 220 -0.90 -18.55 -22.42
C ASN A 220 -1.51 -17.32 -21.73
N PRO A 221 -2.71 -16.89 -22.18
CA PRO A 221 -3.42 -15.74 -21.61
C PRO A 221 -3.73 -15.91 -20.12
N ASN A 222 -3.95 -17.15 -19.67
CA ASN A 222 -4.29 -17.48 -18.28
C ASN A 222 -3.09 -17.40 -17.33
N SER A 223 -1.89 -17.13 -17.85
CA SER A 223 -0.74 -16.93 -16.99
C SER A 223 -0.92 -15.68 -16.12
N PRO A 224 -0.65 -15.74 -14.80
CA PRO A 224 -0.80 -14.60 -13.90
C PRO A 224 0.05 -13.36 -14.25
N CYS A 225 1.06 -13.54 -15.11
CA CYS A 225 1.90 -12.46 -15.59
C CYS A 225 1.37 -11.81 -16.89
N THR A 226 0.28 -12.28 -17.47
CA THR A 226 -0.27 -11.73 -18.70
C THR A 226 -1.28 -10.63 -18.42
N GLU A 227 -1.09 -9.47 -19.05
CA GLU A 227 -2.04 -8.36 -19.04
C GLU A 227 -2.13 -7.81 -20.47
N ASN A 228 -3.34 -7.61 -20.99
CA ASN A 228 -3.56 -7.19 -22.38
C ASN A 228 -2.81 -8.05 -23.42
N LYS A 229 -2.77 -9.38 -23.20
CA LYS A 229 -2.08 -10.37 -24.06
C LYS A 229 -0.56 -10.16 -24.20
N LYS A 230 0.03 -9.27 -23.39
CA LYS A 230 1.47 -9.08 -23.24
C LYS A 230 1.91 -9.56 -21.86
N CYS A 231 3.12 -10.09 -21.78
CA CYS A 231 3.68 -10.42 -20.49
C CYS A 231 4.05 -9.12 -19.75
N THR A 232 3.43 -8.85 -18.60
CA THR A 232 3.78 -7.75 -17.68
C THR A 232 5.24 -7.79 -17.25
N LYS A 233 5.88 -8.96 -17.31
CA LYS A 233 7.31 -9.16 -17.02
C LYS A 233 8.21 -8.98 -18.25
N ARG A 234 7.64 -8.56 -19.39
CA ARG A 234 8.32 -8.28 -20.67
C ARG A 234 9.06 -9.49 -21.24
N TYR A 235 8.43 -10.67 -21.20
CA TYR A 235 8.91 -11.86 -21.92
C TYR A 235 8.27 -11.94 -23.33
N PRO A 236 8.99 -12.50 -24.33
CA PRO A 236 10.39 -12.92 -24.27
C PRO A 236 11.36 -11.75 -24.07
N LYS A 237 12.48 -11.98 -23.38
CA LYS A 237 13.48 -10.94 -23.12
C LYS A 237 14.36 -10.75 -24.36
N GLN A 238 14.85 -9.52 -24.54
CA GLN A 238 15.81 -9.21 -25.59
C GLN A 238 17.14 -9.90 -25.30
N LEU A 239 17.82 -10.34 -26.36
CA LEU A 239 19.20 -10.84 -26.27
C LEU A 239 20.16 -9.66 -26.22
N LEU A 240 21.14 -9.73 -25.34
CA LEU A 240 22.14 -8.70 -25.10
C LEU A 240 23.50 -9.35 -24.88
N HIS A 241 24.55 -8.75 -25.45
CA HIS A 241 25.92 -9.23 -25.30
C HIS A 241 26.50 -8.93 -23.92
N ASP A 242 26.11 -7.82 -23.29
CA ASP A 242 26.52 -7.41 -21.94
C ASP A 242 25.33 -6.84 -21.15
N THR A 243 25.41 -6.81 -19.82
CA THR A 243 24.37 -6.18 -19.00
C THR A 243 24.35 -4.66 -19.15
N GLU A 244 23.18 -4.10 -19.44
CA GLU A 244 22.95 -2.66 -19.56
C GLU A 244 22.15 -2.13 -18.36
N THR A 245 22.60 -1.03 -17.74
CA THR A 245 21.83 -0.34 -16.70
C THR A 245 20.74 0.52 -17.34
N GLY A 246 19.47 0.16 -17.14
CA GLY A 246 18.32 0.89 -17.71
C GLY A 246 17.92 2.14 -16.93
N ASP A 247 17.30 3.10 -17.63
CA ASP A 247 16.84 4.39 -17.08
C ASP A 247 15.70 4.26 -16.04
N GLU A 248 14.92 3.17 -16.09
CA GLU A 248 13.80 2.88 -15.17
C GLU A 248 14.26 2.24 -13.84
N GLY A 249 15.57 2.16 -13.58
CA GLY A 249 16.12 1.57 -12.35
C GLY A 249 16.16 0.04 -12.31
N TYR A 250 15.77 -0.63 -13.40
CA TYR A 250 15.95 -2.08 -13.59
C TYR A 250 17.00 -2.33 -14.69
N PRO A 251 18.03 -3.15 -14.43
CA PRO A 251 19.02 -3.50 -15.45
C PRO A 251 18.45 -4.50 -16.47
N SER A 252 18.89 -4.36 -17.71
CA SER A 252 18.69 -5.36 -18.76
C SER A 252 19.89 -6.30 -18.75
N TYR A 253 19.73 -7.47 -18.14
CA TYR A 253 20.82 -8.44 -18.00
C TYR A 253 21.25 -9.07 -19.32
N ARG A 254 22.55 -9.39 -19.41
CA ARG A 254 23.14 -10.17 -20.50
C ARG A 254 22.37 -11.45 -20.77
N ARG A 255 22.08 -11.71 -22.05
CA ARG A 255 21.43 -12.90 -22.59
C ARG A 255 22.01 -13.18 -23.98
N LYS A 256 23.04 -14.00 -24.08
CA LYS A 256 23.70 -14.28 -25.37
C LYS A 256 22.79 -15.03 -26.34
N SER A 257 22.92 -14.69 -27.62
CA SER A 257 22.33 -15.46 -28.72
C SER A 257 23.03 -16.80 -28.89
N SER A 258 22.43 -17.75 -29.59
CA SER A 258 23.13 -18.99 -29.93
C SER A 258 24.35 -18.78 -30.83
N GLU A 259 24.40 -17.68 -31.58
CA GLU A 259 25.56 -17.30 -32.39
C GLU A 259 26.70 -16.77 -31.50
N ASP A 260 26.37 -16.18 -30.35
CA ASP A 260 27.31 -15.66 -29.36
C ASP A 260 27.62 -16.67 -28.22
N GLY A 261 27.35 -17.96 -28.44
CA GLY A 261 27.62 -19.04 -27.46
C GLY A 261 26.51 -19.27 -26.43
N GLY A 262 25.30 -18.73 -26.65
CA GLY A 262 24.12 -18.95 -25.81
C GLY A 262 23.51 -20.35 -25.98
N ILE A 263 23.26 -21.02 -24.86
CA ILE A 263 22.72 -22.38 -24.82
C ILE A 263 21.21 -22.40 -25.15
N LYS A 264 20.76 -23.48 -25.80
CA LYS A 264 19.34 -23.82 -25.98
C LYS A 264 18.98 -25.04 -25.16
N ALA A 265 17.73 -25.13 -24.73
CA ALA A 265 17.19 -26.27 -24.00
C ALA A 265 15.83 -26.69 -24.54
N LYS A 266 15.56 -28.00 -24.52
CA LYS A 266 14.21 -28.52 -24.76
C LYS A 266 13.52 -28.76 -23.43
N ILE A 267 12.35 -28.17 -23.26
CA ILE A 267 11.55 -28.29 -22.04
C ILE A 267 10.19 -28.88 -22.36
N LYS A 268 9.68 -29.73 -21.45
CA LYS A 268 8.33 -30.28 -21.54
C LYS A 268 7.40 -29.42 -20.70
N MET A 269 6.41 -28.80 -21.33
CA MET A 269 5.47 -27.89 -20.68
C MET A 269 4.04 -28.38 -20.84
N ARG A 270 3.22 -28.19 -19.81
CA ARG A 270 1.80 -28.52 -19.84
C ARG A 270 1.01 -27.30 -20.31
N ILE A 271 0.37 -27.41 -21.46
CA ILE A 271 -0.49 -26.38 -22.06
C ILE A 271 -1.85 -27.02 -22.33
N ASN A 272 -2.92 -26.46 -21.75
CA ASN A 272 -4.31 -26.94 -21.92
C ASN A 272 -4.46 -28.47 -21.73
N ASN A 273 -3.86 -29.01 -20.65
CA ASN A 273 -3.83 -30.44 -20.31
C ASN A 273 -3.00 -31.37 -21.21
N PHE A 274 -2.33 -30.88 -22.25
CA PHE A 274 -1.38 -31.66 -23.05
C PHE A 274 0.07 -31.32 -22.68
N ILE A 275 0.97 -32.31 -22.76
CA ILE A 275 2.41 -32.11 -22.61
C ILE A 275 3.00 -31.86 -24.00
N GLN A 276 3.61 -30.69 -24.18
CA GLN A 276 4.31 -30.31 -25.40
C GLN A 276 5.78 -30.08 -25.10
N GLU A 277 6.65 -30.53 -26.01
CA GLU A 277 8.08 -30.23 -25.96
C GLU A 277 8.35 -28.94 -26.74
N ILE A 278 9.03 -27.99 -26.09
CA ILE A 278 9.30 -26.66 -26.60
C ILE A 278 10.80 -26.42 -26.49
N GLU A 279 11.42 -25.99 -27.59
CA GLU A 279 12.80 -25.50 -27.55
C GLU A 279 12.80 -24.04 -27.10
N ILE A 280 13.59 -23.75 -26.07
CA ILE A 280 13.81 -22.42 -25.54
C ILE A 280 15.29 -22.05 -25.69
N ASP A 281 15.53 -20.79 -26.02
CA ASP A 281 16.84 -20.15 -25.90
C ASP A 281 16.81 -19.16 -24.72
N ASN A 282 17.82 -18.30 -24.61
CA ASN A 282 17.87 -17.26 -23.59
C ASN A 282 16.73 -16.21 -23.68
N LYS A 283 15.82 -16.26 -24.67
CA LYS A 283 14.64 -15.38 -24.82
C LYS A 283 13.36 -15.91 -24.16
N GLY A 284 13.09 -17.22 -24.21
CA GLY A 284 11.76 -17.84 -23.95
C GLY A 284 10.96 -18.14 -25.26
N PRO A 285 9.77 -18.79 -25.23
CA PRO A 285 9.11 -19.41 -26.40
C PRO A 285 8.68 -18.48 -27.57
N THR A 286 8.67 -18.96 -28.84
CA THR A 286 9.21 -18.22 -30.01
C THR A 286 8.48 -18.14 -31.40
N SER A 287 7.18 -18.45 -31.67
CA SER A 287 6.66 -18.17 -33.07
C SER A 287 5.17 -17.81 -33.28
N PHE A 288 4.91 -17.01 -34.34
CA PHE A 288 3.60 -16.45 -34.73
C PHE A 288 2.69 -17.42 -35.52
N GLU A 289 3.26 -18.34 -36.29
CA GLU A 289 2.50 -19.32 -37.09
C GLU A 289 1.82 -20.37 -36.21
N ALA A 290 2.48 -20.72 -35.09
CA ALA A 290 1.91 -21.56 -34.06
C ALA A 290 0.63 -20.96 -33.42
N LEU A 291 0.45 -19.62 -33.47
CA LEU A 291 -0.68 -18.92 -32.86
C LEU A 291 -1.97 -18.96 -33.70
N ARG A 292 -1.95 -19.49 -34.95
CA ARG A 292 -3.12 -19.56 -35.85
C ARG A 292 -3.62 -20.97 -36.15
N THR A 293 -2.98 -22.00 -35.62
CA THR A 293 -3.31 -23.39 -35.96
C THR A 293 -4.19 -24.02 -34.88
N VAL A 294 -5.46 -24.30 -35.22
CA VAL A 294 -6.44 -24.90 -34.31
C VAL A 294 -6.93 -26.21 -34.91
N ASN A 295 -6.83 -27.32 -34.16
CA ASN A 295 -7.23 -28.67 -34.61
C ASN A 295 -6.65 -29.07 -35.99
N CYS A 296 -5.33 -28.86 -36.17
CA CYS A 296 -4.60 -29.15 -37.42
C CYS A 296 -5.03 -28.33 -38.65
N ARG A 297 -5.77 -27.22 -38.46
CA ARG A 297 -6.12 -26.28 -39.52
C ARG A 297 -5.57 -24.88 -39.21
N ILE A 298 -4.90 -24.27 -40.19
CA ILE A 298 -4.39 -22.89 -40.09
C ILE A 298 -5.55 -21.93 -40.36
N CYS A 299 -5.99 -21.18 -39.35
CA CYS A 299 -7.07 -20.20 -39.45
C CYS A 299 -6.62 -18.98 -40.25
N ALA A 300 -7.54 -18.33 -40.97
CA ALA A 300 -7.25 -17.20 -41.86
C ALA A 300 -6.92 -15.91 -41.08
N THR A 301 -7.41 -15.80 -39.84
CA THR A 301 -7.15 -14.67 -38.95
C THR A 301 -6.93 -15.13 -37.51
N PHE A 302 -6.22 -14.33 -36.72
CA PHE A 302 -6.00 -14.61 -35.29
C PHE A 302 -7.31 -14.57 -34.48
N ARG A 303 -8.33 -13.83 -34.94
CA ARG A 303 -9.64 -13.74 -34.29
C ARG A 303 -10.43 -15.04 -34.41
N GLU A 304 -10.42 -15.65 -35.60
CA GLU A 304 -11.02 -16.96 -35.87
C GLU A 304 -10.37 -18.07 -35.04
N ALA A 305 -9.03 -18.04 -34.91
CA ALA A 305 -8.29 -18.96 -34.04
C ALA A 305 -8.66 -18.79 -32.55
N CYS A 306 -8.86 -17.55 -32.10
CA CYS A 306 -9.26 -17.25 -30.71
C CYS A 306 -10.66 -17.77 -30.36
N GLN A 307 -11.61 -17.73 -31.31
CA GLN A 307 -12.95 -18.27 -31.12
C GLN A 307 -12.95 -19.80 -31.05
N LEU A 308 -12.21 -20.48 -31.93
CA LEU A 308 -12.14 -21.95 -31.95
C LEU A 308 -11.41 -22.56 -30.74
N HIS A 309 -10.56 -21.78 -30.06
CA HIS A 309 -9.86 -22.18 -28.84
C HIS A 309 -10.59 -21.80 -27.55
N GLY A 310 -11.74 -21.13 -27.61
CA GLY A 310 -12.46 -20.66 -26.42
C GLY A 310 -11.71 -19.57 -25.63
N LEU A 311 -10.93 -18.72 -26.31
CA LEU A 311 -10.01 -17.72 -25.71
C LEU A 311 -10.66 -16.33 -25.52
N LEU A 312 -11.98 -16.26 -25.46
CA LEU A 312 -12.74 -15.07 -25.09
C LEU A 312 -13.44 -15.37 -23.76
N GLU A 313 -13.19 -14.56 -22.72
CA GLU A 313 -13.80 -14.70 -21.39
C GLU A 313 -15.32 -14.44 -21.45
N ASP A 314 -16.08 -15.12 -20.59
CA ASP A 314 -17.50 -14.85 -20.36
C ASP A 314 -17.72 -14.28 -18.95
N ASP A 315 -18.76 -13.45 -18.79
CA ASP A 315 -19.15 -12.83 -17.53
C ASP A 315 -20.16 -13.69 -16.73
N GLN A 316 -20.24 -15.01 -17.00
CA GLN A 316 -21.29 -15.88 -16.46
C GLN A 316 -21.24 -15.98 -14.93
N GLN A 317 -20.05 -15.89 -14.32
CA GLN A 317 -19.92 -15.86 -12.86
C GLN A 317 -20.51 -14.58 -12.23
N TRP A 318 -20.37 -13.43 -12.90
CA TRP A 318 -20.91 -12.16 -12.44
C TRP A 318 -22.40 -12.09 -12.67
N ASP A 319 -22.85 -12.61 -13.81
CA ASP A 319 -24.26 -12.77 -14.13
C ASP A 319 -24.96 -13.67 -13.10
N ALA A 320 -24.41 -14.86 -12.81
CA ALA A 320 -24.94 -15.75 -11.78
C ALA A 320 -24.98 -15.10 -10.38
N THR A 321 -23.92 -14.39 -10.00
CA THR A 321 -23.82 -13.71 -8.69
C THR A 321 -24.85 -12.59 -8.54
N VAL A 322 -25.02 -11.75 -9.57
CA VAL A 322 -25.98 -10.63 -9.53
C VAL A 322 -27.41 -11.14 -9.68
N SER A 323 -27.64 -12.20 -10.46
CA SER A 323 -28.93 -12.87 -10.60
C SER A 323 -29.43 -13.46 -9.28
N GLU A 324 -28.58 -14.19 -8.56
CA GLU A 324 -28.92 -14.74 -7.24
C GLU A 324 -29.23 -13.63 -6.23
N ALA A 325 -28.39 -12.58 -6.21
CA ALA A 325 -28.60 -11.45 -5.33
C ALA A 325 -29.87 -10.66 -5.66
N ALA A 326 -30.21 -10.52 -6.95
CA ALA A 326 -31.44 -9.85 -7.39
C ALA A 326 -32.70 -10.61 -6.96
N ALA A 327 -32.63 -11.94 -6.86
CA ALA A 327 -33.74 -12.75 -6.37
C ALA A 327 -33.89 -12.72 -4.83
N ALA A 328 -32.82 -12.46 -4.09
CA ALA A 328 -32.77 -12.66 -2.63
C ALA A 328 -32.55 -11.39 -1.78
N GLN A 329 -32.12 -10.27 -2.37
CA GLN A 329 -31.71 -9.07 -1.63
C GLN A 329 -32.50 -7.82 -2.04
N SER A 330 -32.55 -6.82 -1.15
CA SER A 330 -33.14 -5.52 -1.47
C SER A 330 -32.31 -4.76 -2.52
N PRO A 331 -32.92 -3.92 -3.38
CA PRO A 331 -32.21 -3.11 -4.38
C PRO A 331 -31.03 -2.29 -3.83
N ALA A 332 -31.14 -1.77 -2.60
CA ALA A 332 -30.04 -1.06 -1.92
C ALA A 332 -28.81 -1.96 -1.64
N ARG A 333 -29.03 -3.21 -1.23
CA ARG A 333 -27.96 -4.20 -1.02
C ARG A 333 -27.43 -4.73 -2.35
N LEU A 334 -28.30 -4.88 -3.36
CA LEU A 334 -27.89 -5.23 -4.72
C LEU A 334 -26.96 -4.17 -5.31
N ARG A 335 -27.25 -2.87 -5.12
CA ARG A 335 -26.36 -1.76 -5.52
C ARG A 335 -25.03 -1.77 -4.77
N ASN A 336 -24.98 -2.18 -3.50
CA ASN A 336 -23.73 -2.35 -2.77
C ASN A 336 -22.86 -3.47 -3.36
N LEU A 337 -23.47 -4.63 -3.65
CA LEU A 337 -22.78 -5.76 -4.28
C LEU A 337 -22.27 -5.37 -5.68
N PHE A 338 -23.10 -4.70 -6.46
CA PHE A 338 -22.73 -4.21 -7.79
C PHE A 338 -21.55 -3.22 -7.72
N ALA A 339 -21.58 -2.26 -6.79
CA ALA A 339 -20.46 -1.35 -6.56
C ALA A 339 -19.17 -2.07 -6.13
N LEU A 340 -19.28 -3.14 -5.32
CA LEU A 340 -18.13 -3.95 -4.89
C LEU A 340 -17.51 -4.70 -6.07
N ILE A 341 -18.34 -5.31 -6.94
CA ILE A 341 -17.88 -5.99 -8.16
C ILE A 341 -17.13 -5.00 -9.06
N LEU A 342 -17.65 -3.77 -9.22
CA LEU A 342 -16.99 -2.72 -10.00
C LEU A 342 -15.68 -2.22 -9.39
N ALA A 343 -15.64 -2.03 -8.07
CA ALA A 343 -14.49 -1.45 -7.38
C ALA A 343 -13.33 -2.44 -7.16
N VAL A 344 -13.64 -3.72 -6.96
CA VAL A 344 -12.67 -4.74 -6.51
C VAL A 344 -12.44 -5.84 -7.55
N CYS A 345 -13.48 -6.27 -8.27
CA CYS A 345 -13.42 -7.48 -9.11
C CYS A 345 -13.11 -7.19 -10.59
N GLY A 346 -13.52 -6.04 -11.13
CA GLY A 346 -13.21 -5.62 -12.51
C GLY A 346 -13.81 -6.51 -13.60
N PRO A 347 -15.15 -6.48 -13.81
CA PRO A 347 -15.81 -7.32 -14.81
C PRO A 347 -15.43 -6.95 -16.25
N SER A 348 -15.52 -7.92 -17.16
CA SER A 348 -15.07 -7.80 -18.56
C SER A 348 -16.00 -6.91 -19.40
N SER A 349 -17.31 -6.97 -19.16
CA SER A 349 -18.32 -6.09 -19.75
C SER A 349 -19.25 -5.47 -18.69
N PRO A 350 -18.76 -4.47 -17.92
CA PRO A 350 -19.55 -3.82 -16.85
C PRO A 350 -20.88 -3.24 -17.37
N LYS A 351 -20.86 -2.73 -18.62
CA LYS A 351 -22.02 -2.17 -19.30
C LYS A 351 -23.10 -3.22 -19.57
N GLN A 352 -22.72 -4.41 -20.04
CA GLN A 352 -23.68 -5.47 -20.29
C GLN A 352 -24.30 -5.98 -18.99
N LEU A 353 -23.50 -6.10 -17.93
CA LEU A 353 -23.99 -6.44 -16.59
C LEU A 353 -24.96 -5.38 -16.05
N TRP A 354 -24.69 -4.09 -16.28
CA TRP A 354 -25.63 -3.01 -15.97
C TRP A 354 -26.94 -3.14 -16.75
N GLU A 355 -26.89 -3.34 -18.06
CA GLU A 355 -28.10 -3.47 -18.88
C GLU A 355 -28.98 -4.65 -18.47
N SER A 356 -28.38 -5.77 -18.06
CA SER A 356 -29.10 -6.96 -17.58
C SER A 356 -29.83 -6.74 -16.25
N TYR A 357 -29.32 -5.87 -15.37
CA TYR A 357 -29.82 -5.76 -13.98
C TYR A 357 -30.28 -4.35 -13.57
N LYS A 358 -30.24 -3.36 -14.45
CA LYS A 358 -30.60 -1.95 -14.15
C LYS A 358 -31.99 -1.79 -13.54
N GLU A 359 -32.96 -2.62 -13.93
CA GLU A 359 -34.32 -2.60 -13.40
C GLU A 359 -34.34 -3.09 -11.94
N SER A 360 -33.75 -4.25 -11.66
CA SER A 360 -33.60 -4.79 -10.30
C SER A 360 -32.80 -3.83 -9.39
N LEU A 361 -31.80 -3.16 -9.95
CA LEU A 361 -31.01 -2.13 -9.26
C LEU A 361 -31.77 -0.84 -9.01
N THR A 362 -32.95 -0.63 -9.60
CA THR A 362 -33.73 0.63 -9.57
C THR A 362 -35.14 0.44 -8.99
N GLU A 363 -35.52 -0.79 -8.64
CA GLU A 363 -36.88 -1.16 -8.25
C GLU A 363 -37.42 -0.33 -7.06
N ASP A 364 -36.58 -0.05 -6.05
CA ASP A 364 -36.98 0.74 -4.88
C ASP A 364 -37.23 2.21 -5.20
N ILE A 365 -36.49 2.77 -6.16
CA ILE A 365 -36.69 4.12 -6.68
C ILE A 365 -38.05 4.22 -7.39
N LEU A 366 -38.36 3.26 -8.26
CA LEU A 366 -39.66 3.19 -8.94
C LEU A 366 -40.81 2.99 -7.94
N ARG A 367 -40.62 2.13 -6.94
CA ARG A 367 -41.60 1.89 -5.87
C ARG A 367 -41.89 3.16 -5.07
N ASN A 368 -40.87 3.96 -4.75
CA ASN A 368 -41.04 5.22 -4.04
C ASN A 368 -41.78 6.26 -4.90
N ALA A 369 -41.47 6.35 -6.20
CA ALA A 369 -42.16 7.24 -7.12
C ALA A 369 -43.66 6.90 -7.26
N ARG A 370 -44.01 5.61 -7.33
CA ARG A 370 -45.41 5.13 -7.35
C ARG A 370 -46.16 5.45 -6.06
N ARG A 371 -45.49 5.36 -4.90
CA ARG A 371 -46.08 5.76 -3.60
C ARG A 371 -46.37 7.26 -3.51
N GLN A 372 -45.52 8.08 -4.13
CA GLN A 372 -45.68 9.54 -4.13
C GLN A 372 -46.75 10.00 -5.14
N ASN A 373 -47.06 9.20 -6.16
CA ASN A 373 -48.04 9.53 -7.21
C ASN A 373 -49.11 8.42 -7.38
N PRO A 374 -49.99 8.21 -6.38
CA PRO A 374 -51.03 7.19 -6.44
C PRO A 374 -52.10 7.58 -7.46
N GLY A 375 -51.97 7.09 -8.70
CA GLY A 375 -52.90 7.38 -9.80
C GLY A 375 -52.24 7.41 -11.18
N MET A 376 -50.91 7.52 -11.23
CA MET A 376 -50.14 7.40 -12.48
C MET A 376 -49.57 6.00 -12.63
N ASN A 377 -49.75 5.40 -13.81
CA ASN A 377 -49.05 4.17 -14.17
C ASN A 377 -47.60 4.50 -14.58
N LEU A 378 -46.72 4.61 -13.59
CA LEU A 378 -45.29 4.92 -13.79
C LEU A 378 -44.49 3.66 -14.11
N ASP A 379 -43.65 3.75 -15.13
CA ASP A 379 -42.66 2.75 -15.52
C ASP A 379 -41.23 3.29 -15.31
N TYR A 380 -40.20 2.47 -15.53
CA TYR A 380 -38.81 2.90 -15.43
C TYR A 380 -38.51 4.07 -16.38
N THR A 381 -37.87 5.11 -15.84
CA THR A 381 -37.45 6.29 -16.62
C THR A 381 -35.93 6.44 -16.61
N PRO A 382 -35.35 7.11 -17.62
CA PRO A 382 -33.92 7.44 -17.63
C PRO A 382 -33.45 8.17 -16.36
N ASP A 383 -34.28 9.02 -15.78
CA ASP A 383 -33.97 9.74 -14.54
C ASP A 383 -33.86 8.82 -13.32
N MET A 384 -34.68 7.78 -13.26
CA MET A 384 -34.60 6.76 -12.20
C MET A 384 -33.32 5.93 -12.33
N PHE A 385 -32.95 5.54 -13.54
CA PHE A 385 -31.67 4.87 -13.80
C PHE A 385 -30.48 5.77 -13.48
N ASN A 386 -30.57 7.06 -13.80
CA ASN A 386 -29.56 8.05 -13.44
C ASN A 386 -29.40 8.17 -11.92
N GLN A 387 -30.50 8.17 -11.16
CA GLN A 387 -30.47 8.18 -9.70
C GLN A 387 -29.81 6.91 -9.12
N ALA A 388 -30.07 5.74 -9.69
CA ALA A 388 -29.38 4.51 -9.30
C ALA A 388 -27.88 4.55 -9.59
N LEU A 389 -27.49 5.08 -10.75
CA LEU A 389 -26.09 5.27 -11.14
C LEU A 389 -25.35 6.24 -10.21
N LEU A 390 -25.98 7.33 -9.77
CA LEU A 390 -25.40 8.27 -8.78
C LEU A 390 -25.09 7.58 -7.44
N ILE A 391 -26.00 6.72 -6.97
CA ILE A 391 -25.81 5.96 -5.72
C ILE A 391 -24.67 4.95 -5.87
N ILE A 392 -24.60 4.25 -7.01
CA ILE A 392 -23.53 3.28 -7.30
C ILE A 392 -22.18 4.01 -7.37
N GLU A 393 -22.11 5.14 -8.06
CA GLU A 393 -20.88 5.93 -8.19
C GLU A 393 -20.36 6.42 -6.84
N SER A 394 -21.23 6.93 -5.95
CA SER A 394 -20.82 7.33 -4.59
C SER A 394 -20.15 6.17 -3.84
N LYS A 395 -20.73 4.97 -3.92
CA LYS A 395 -20.23 3.77 -3.23
C LYS A 395 -18.90 3.30 -3.82
N VAL A 396 -18.77 3.31 -5.15
CA VAL A 396 -17.50 2.96 -5.82
C VAL A 396 -16.39 3.92 -5.38
N LEU A 397 -16.68 5.22 -5.30
CA LEU A 397 -15.71 6.23 -4.87
C LEU A 397 -15.38 6.16 -3.37
N GLU A 398 -16.36 5.87 -2.50
CA GLU A 398 -16.14 5.61 -1.07
C GLU A 398 -15.15 4.45 -0.84
N MET A 399 -15.19 3.44 -1.69
CA MET A 399 -14.27 2.28 -1.66
C MET A 399 -12.91 2.53 -2.34
N GLY A 400 -12.65 3.75 -2.83
CA GLY A 400 -11.42 4.09 -3.55
C GLY A 400 -11.37 3.61 -5.00
N GLY A 401 -12.51 3.26 -5.59
CA GLY A 401 -12.66 2.87 -6.99
C GLY A 401 -12.58 4.03 -7.98
N LYS A 402 -12.68 3.71 -9.28
CA LYS A 402 -12.64 4.70 -10.38
C LYS A 402 -14.05 5.28 -10.66
N GLU A 403 -14.10 6.48 -11.25
CA GLU A 403 -15.35 7.06 -11.79
C GLU A 403 -16.02 6.11 -12.79
N LEU A 404 -17.35 6.11 -12.87
CA LEU A 404 -18.09 5.16 -13.72
C LEU A 404 -17.78 5.32 -15.21
N GLU A 405 -17.42 6.54 -15.64
CA GLU A 405 -16.92 6.83 -16.99
C GLU A 405 -15.70 5.98 -17.37
N LYS A 406 -14.77 5.80 -16.42
CA LYS A 406 -13.55 5.00 -16.62
C LYS A 406 -13.81 3.50 -16.55
N LEU A 407 -15.05 3.09 -16.28
CA LEU A 407 -15.52 1.71 -16.22
C LEU A 407 -16.54 1.39 -17.35
N GLU A 408 -16.59 2.25 -18.39
CA GLU A 408 -17.47 2.10 -19.57
C GLU A 408 -18.98 2.06 -19.26
N LEU A 409 -19.39 2.56 -18.08
CA LEU A 409 -20.79 2.69 -17.67
C LEU A 409 -21.39 4.04 -18.10
N PRO A 410 -22.73 4.18 -18.17
CA PRO A 410 -23.37 5.45 -18.49
C PRO A 410 -22.95 6.53 -17.49
N ILE A 411 -22.57 7.70 -18.02
CA ILE A 411 -22.14 8.85 -17.21
C ILE A 411 -23.35 9.36 -16.42
N PRO A 412 -23.29 9.39 -15.08
CA PRO A 412 -24.38 9.93 -14.28
C PRO A 412 -24.51 11.43 -14.59
N GLN A 413 -25.66 11.84 -15.11
CA GLN A 413 -25.96 13.24 -15.32
C GLN A 413 -26.18 13.91 -13.97
N ARG A 414 -25.21 14.73 -13.59
CA ARG A 414 -25.24 15.56 -12.38
C ARG A 414 -25.64 16.97 -12.78
N ASN A 415 -26.59 17.56 -12.07
CA ASN A 415 -26.75 19.02 -12.14
C ASN A 415 -25.45 19.66 -11.65
N SER A 416 -24.98 20.71 -12.32
CA SER A 416 -23.65 21.30 -12.14
C SER A 416 -23.30 21.72 -10.70
N GLY A 417 -24.30 21.81 -9.80
CA GLY A 417 -24.11 22.03 -8.36
C GLY A 417 -23.65 20.81 -7.55
N ASP A 418 -23.84 19.57 -8.02
CA ASP A 418 -23.69 18.37 -7.17
C ASP A 418 -22.24 17.86 -7.00
N ARG A 419 -21.34 18.09 -7.97
CA ARG A 419 -19.88 17.77 -7.84
C ARG A 419 -19.16 18.68 -6.84
N LEU A 420 -19.57 19.95 -6.79
CA LEU A 420 -19.09 20.92 -5.80
C LEU A 420 -19.59 20.53 -4.40
N ASN A 421 -20.85 20.11 -4.31
CA ASN A 421 -21.46 19.68 -3.07
C ASN A 421 -20.82 18.41 -2.50
N SER A 422 -20.46 17.38 -3.28
CA SER A 422 -19.97 16.11 -2.70
C SER A 422 -18.65 16.23 -1.92
N THR A 423 -17.71 17.06 -2.40
CA THR A 423 -16.41 17.27 -1.74
C THR A 423 -16.56 18.15 -0.50
N MET A 424 -17.45 19.14 -0.57
CA MET A 424 -17.81 20.01 0.55
C MET A 424 -18.63 19.27 1.62
N LEU A 425 -19.58 18.43 1.19
CA LEU A 425 -20.39 17.55 2.05
C LEU A 425 -19.46 16.63 2.84
N ARG A 426 -18.47 16.00 2.21
CA ARG A 426 -17.49 15.17 2.93
C ARG A 426 -16.74 15.91 4.04
N GLU A 427 -16.41 17.18 3.83
CA GLU A 427 -15.69 18.00 4.82
C GLU A 427 -16.61 18.67 5.86
N THR A 428 -17.91 18.45 5.78
CA THR A 428 -18.92 19.00 6.69
C THR A 428 -19.87 17.94 7.29
N SER A 429 -19.89 16.72 6.73
CA SER A 429 -20.75 15.59 7.11
C SER A 429 -20.19 14.76 8.26
N TYR A 430 -19.76 15.41 9.33
CA TYR A 430 -19.35 14.73 10.56
C TYR A 430 -20.57 14.49 11.46
N ASP A 431 -20.60 13.37 12.18
CA ASP A 431 -21.62 13.10 13.18
C ASP A 431 -21.40 14.03 14.38
N VAL A 432 -22.23 15.08 14.48
CA VAL A 432 -22.15 16.09 15.54
C VAL A 432 -22.30 15.47 16.92
N LYS A 433 -23.10 14.39 17.08
CA LYS A 433 -23.27 13.73 18.38
C LYS A 433 -22.03 12.94 18.78
N GLU A 434 -21.39 12.29 17.81
CA GLU A 434 -20.12 11.59 18.04
C GLU A 434 -19.01 12.58 18.41
N LEU A 435 -18.93 13.70 17.68
CA LEU A 435 -17.98 14.78 17.98
C LEU A 435 -18.21 15.39 19.36
N ASP A 436 -19.47 15.67 19.73
CA ASP A 436 -19.81 16.25 21.05
C ASP A 436 -19.46 15.29 22.19
N ALA A 437 -19.73 13.99 22.02
CA ALA A 437 -19.33 12.96 22.98
C ALA A 437 -17.79 12.88 23.11
N TYR A 438 -17.08 12.92 21.99
CA TYR A 438 -15.62 12.90 21.98
C TYR A 438 -15.02 14.14 22.66
N ILE A 439 -15.53 15.34 22.37
CA ILE A 439 -15.07 16.60 22.99
C ILE A 439 -15.31 16.57 24.50
N THR A 440 -16.53 16.22 24.92
CA THR A 440 -16.91 16.20 26.34
C THR A 440 -16.05 15.23 27.16
N ALA A 441 -15.69 14.08 26.59
CA ALA A 441 -14.85 13.09 27.25
C ALA A 441 -13.37 13.52 27.32
N ASN A 442 -12.84 14.19 26.29
CA ASN A 442 -11.39 14.38 26.12
C ASN A 442 -10.90 15.80 26.46
N GLU A 443 -11.71 16.84 26.31
CA GLU A 443 -11.33 18.23 26.65
C GLU A 443 -10.89 18.41 28.12
N PRO A 444 -11.52 17.75 29.12
CA PRO A 444 -11.07 17.81 30.51
C PRO A 444 -9.68 17.19 30.75
N LEU A 445 -9.24 16.26 29.90
CA LEU A 445 -7.99 15.50 30.06
C LEU A 445 -6.74 16.28 29.63
N LEU A 446 -6.90 17.44 28.99
CA LEU A 446 -5.79 18.29 28.58
C LEU A 446 -4.95 18.75 29.80
N VAL A 447 -3.66 18.41 29.80
CA VAL A 447 -2.68 18.92 30.78
C VAL A 447 -2.37 20.41 30.52
N PRO A 448 -1.77 21.16 31.47
CA PRO A 448 -1.71 22.62 31.40
C PRO A 448 -1.09 23.23 30.13
N ASP A 449 0.02 22.68 29.64
CA ASP A 449 0.68 23.16 28.42
C ASP A 449 -0.08 22.78 27.14
N GLN A 450 -0.67 21.57 27.09
CA GLN A 450 -1.61 21.19 26.04
C GLN A 450 -2.85 22.08 26.01
N ARG A 451 -3.43 22.39 27.17
CA ARG A 451 -4.59 23.28 27.31
C ARG A 451 -4.26 24.70 26.86
N ALA A 452 -3.09 25.20 27.22
CA ALA A 452 -2.62 26.50 26.76
C ALA A 452 -2.48 26.53 25.22
N ALA A 453 -1.87 25.49 24.63
CA ALA A 453 -1.73 25.39 23.18
C ALA A 453 -3.08 25.26 22.47
N TYR A 454 -3.95 24.37 22.95
CA TYR A 454 -5.32 24.16 22.46
C TYR A 454 -6.12 25.46 22.46
N ASN A 455 -6.17 26.17 23.58
CA ASN A 455 -6.89 27.44 23.71
C ASN A 455 -6.31 28.53 22.82
N ALA A 456 -4.98 28.61 22.70
CA ALA A 456 -4.32 29.61 21.86
C ALA A 456 -4.65 29.39 20.37
N ILE A 457 -4.64 28.14 19.91
CA ILE A 457 -4.98 27.79 18.52
C ILE A 457 -6.46 28.05 18.25
N LEU A 458 -7.37 27.64 19.15
CA LEU A 458 -8.81 27.93 19.02
C LEU A 458 -9.09 29.43 18.94
N THR A 459 -8.53 30.21 19.87
CA THR A 459 -8.69 31.66 19.90
C THR A 459 -8.21 32.29 18.59
N GLN A 460 -7.10 31.80 18.03
CA GLN A 460 -6.58 32.28 16.76
C GLN A 460 -7.51 31.95 15.58
N THR A 461 -8.14 30.76 15.58
CA THR A 461 -9.12 30.38 14.55
C THR A 461 -10.43 31.16 14.65
N GLU A 462 -10.80 31.65 15.83
CA GLU A 462 -12.04 32.41 16.06
C GLU A 462 -11.89 33.92 15.79
N LYS A 463 -10.71 34.51 16.00
CA LYS A 463 -10.45 35.94 15.80
C LYS A 463 -10.13 36.26 14.34
N LYS A 464 -11.15 36.49 13.51
CA LYS A 464 -10.98 36.89 12.09
C LYS A 464 -10.60 38.36 11.84
N THR A 465 -10.49 39.21 12.85
CA THR A 465 -10.33 40.67 12.63
C THR A 465 -9.55 41.38 13.73
N GLY A 466 -8.32 41.82 13.41
CA GLY A 466 -7.77 43.13 13.82
C GLY A 466 -7.56 43.45 15.31
N GLY A 467 -7.60 42.49 16.23
CA GLY A 467 -7.30 42.70 17.66
C GLY A 467 -5.94 42.12 18.06
N THR A 468 -5.27 42.76 19.02
CA THR A 468 -3.93 42.41 19.54
C THR A 468 -3.77 40.90 19.76
N ILE A 469 -2.77 40.31 19.10
CA ILE A 469 -2.56 38.87 19.00
C ILE A 469 -1.88 38.37 20.28
N PHE A 470 -2.37 37.28 20.88
CA PHE A 470 -1.75 36.66 22.07
C PHE A 470 -0.47 35.86 21.73
N LEU A 471 -0.27 35.54 20.45
CA LEU A 471 0.94 34.99 19.88
C LEU A 471 1.37 35.97 18.79
N ASP A 472 2.57 36.54 18.80
CA ASP A 472 3.05 37.37 17.68
C ASP A 472 3.21 36.51 16.41
N ALA A 473 2.09 36.17 15.76
CA ALA A 473 1.95 35.29 14.61
C ALA A 473 1.43 36.09 13.40
N PRO A 474 2.23 37.04 12.85
CA PRO A 474 1.79 37.94 11.79
C PRO A 474 1.37 37.23 10.48
N GLY A 475 1.58 35.91 10.38
CA GLY A 475 1.24 35.11 9.20
C GLY A 475 0.24 33.96 9.41
N GLY A 476 -0.43 33.85 10.56
CA GLY A 476 -1.43 32.80 10.82
C GLY A 476 -0.89 31.36 10.88
N THR A 477 0.44 31.17 10.76
CA THR A 477 1.08 29.85 10.84
C THR A 477 1.62 29.62 12.24
N ILE A 478 1.26 28.50 12.85
CA ILE A 478 1.66 28.09 14.20
C ILE A 478 2.43 26.78 14.08
N PHE A 479 3.62 26.72 14.70
CA PHE A 479 4.38 25.50 14.88
C PHE A 479 4.20 24.94 16.29
N LEU A 480 3.60 23.75 16.38
CA LEU A 480 3.53 22.99 17.61
C LEU A 480 4.78 22.09 17.72
N ASP A 481 5.78 22.57 18.46
CA ASP A 481 6.96 21.79 18.86
C ASP A 481 6.54 20.79 19.94
N ALA A 482 6.34 19.56 19.51
CA ALA A 482 5.90 18.48 20.37
C ALA A 482 6.88 17.31 20.25
N PRO A 483 7.82 17.16 21.21
CA PRO A 483 8.58 15.92 21.32
C PRO A 483 7.60 14.76 21.39
N GLY A 484 7.99 13.61 20.85
CA GLY A 484 7.06 12.50 20.89
C GLY A 484 6.69 12.15 22.36
N GLY A 485 5.44 11.77 22.59
CA GLY A 485 4.95 11.48 23.94
C GLY A 485 4.27 12.64 24.68
N THR A 486 4.24 13.82 24.10
CA THR A 486 3.62 14.99 24.75
C THR A 486 2.15 15.20 24.36
N GLY A 487 1.49 14.21 23.75
CA GLY A 487 0.09 14.29 23.35
C GLY A 487 -0.20 15.11 22.09
N LYS A 488 0.77 15.27 21.18
CA LYS A 488 0.61 16.05 19.93
C LYS A 488 -0.68 15.68 19.17
N THR A 489 -0.82 14.41 18.85
CA THR A 489 -1.97 13.88 18.09
C THR A 489 -3.27 14.05 18.85
N PHE A 490 -3.23 13.96 20.19
CA PHE A 490 -4.39 14.19 21.06
C PHE A 490 -4.89 15.63 20.98
N VAL A 491 -3.98 16.59 21.12
CA VAL A 491 -4.32 18.02 20.96
C VAL A 491 -4.85 18.31 19.56
N ILE A 492 -4.23 17.74 18.51
CA ILE A 492 -4.68 17.93 17.13
C ILE A 492 -6.08 17.36 16.92
N ASN A 493 -6.34 16.11 17.31
CA ASN A 493 -7.64 15.47 17.10
C ASN A 493 -8.75 16.19 17.88
N LEU A 494 -8.46 16.68 19.08
CA LEU A 494 -9.41 17.48 19.84
C LEU A 494 -9.70 18.83 19.17
N LEU A 495 -8.69 19.51 18.59
CA LEU A 495 -8.88 20.72 17.77
C LEU A 495 -9.75 20.45 16.54
N LEU A 496 -9.46 19.36 15.82
CA LEU A 496 -10.24 18.93 14.66
C LEU A 496 -11.71 18.71 15.05
N ALA A 497 -11.96 17.98 16.14
CA ALA A 497 -13.30 17.71 16.64
C ALA A 497 -14.02 18.99 17.04
N LYS A 498 -13.39 19.86 17.85
CA LYS A 498 -13.98 21.10 18.35
C LYS A 498 -14.41 22.05 17.25
N ILE A 499 -13.59 22.21 16.21
CA ILE A 499 -13.89 23.13 15.10
C ILE A 499 -14.93 22.51 14.15
N ARG A 500 -14.83 21.20 13.86
CA ARG A 500 -15.81 20.51 12.99
C ARG A 500 -17.21 20.40 13.60
N HIS A 501 -17.32 20.47 14.93
CA HIS A 501 -18.60 20.59 15.62
C HIS A 501 -19.37 21.88 15.26
N GLN A 502 -18.68 22.92 14.74
CA GLN A 502 -19.28 24.22 14.37
C GLN A 502 -19.57 24.36 12.85
N PRO A 503 -20.09 23.33 12.19
CA PRO A 503 -20.05 23.11 10.72
C PRO A 503 -18.91 23.74 9.90
N LYS A 504 -17.72 23.93 10.49
CA LYS A 504 -16.57 24.57 9.83
C LYS A 504 -15.70 23.53 9.13
N ILE A 505 -15.11 23.93 8.00
CA ILE A 505 -14.21 23.07 7.22
C ILE A 505 -12.80 23.11 7.80
N VAL A 506 -12.26 21.92 8.10
CA VAL A 506 -10.89 21.77 8.61
C VAL A 506 -10.16 20.67 7.85
N VAL A 507 -9.03 21.04 7.26
CA VAL A 507 -8.21 20.15 6.43
C VAL A 507 -7.15 19.50 7.30
N ALA A 508 -7.24 18.19 7.49
CA ALA A 508 -6.25 17.40 8.24
C ALA A 508 -5.33 16.65 7.27
N VAL A 509 -4.03 16.98 7.28
CA VAL A 509 -3.01 16.33 6.46
C VAL A 509 -1.82 15.86 7.27
N ALA A 510 -1.11 14.86 6.76
CA ALA A 510 0.17 14.42 7.31
C ALA A 510 1.19 14.12 6.22
N SER A 511 2.48 14.15 6.57
CA SER A 511 3.57 13.89 5.61
C SER A 511 3.68 12.42 5.16
N SER A 512 3.18 11.47 5.94
CA SER A 512 3.17 10.03 5.62
C SER A 512 1.76 9.43 5.68
N GLY A 513 1.54 8.32 4.97
CA GLY A 513 0.25 7.61 4.97
C GLY A 513 -0.14 7.08 6.36
N ILE A 514 0.84 6.63 7.14
CA ILE A 514 0.62 6.11 8.50
C ILE A 514 0.27 7.25 9.48
N ALA A 515 0.94 8.39 9.37
CA ALA A 515 0.58 9.55 10.20
C ALA A 515 -0.80 10.10 9.84
N ALA A 516 -1.19 10.03 8.56
CA ALA A 516 -2.51 10.47 8.11
C ALA A 516 -3.64 9.64 8.70
N THR A 517 -3.45 8.33 8.94
CA THR A 517 -4.49 7.48 9.54
C THR A 517 -4.77 7.78 11.00
N LEU A 518 -3.86 8.47 11.70
CA LEU A 518 -4.02 8.85 13.11
C LEU A 518 -4.83 10.14 13.31
N LEU A 519 -5.08 10.87 12.22
CA LEU A 519 -5.89 12.09 12.24
C LEU A 519 -7.32 11.75 11.81
N HIS A 520 -8.33 12.23 12.55
CA HIS A 520 -9.71 12.07 12.10
C HIS A 520 -9.91 12.75 10.73
N GLY A 521 -10.34 11.98 9.72
CA GLY A 521 -10.47 12.47 8.34
C GLY A 521 -9.14 12.81 7.65
N GLY A 522 -8.01 12.32 8.20
CA GLY A 522 -6.67 12.62 7.72
C GLY A 522 -6.34 12.02 6.36
N ARG A 523 -5.52 12.75 5.59
CA ARG A 523 -4.99 12.31 4.28
C ARG A 523 -3.52 12.70 4.14
N THR A 524 -2.82 12.14 3.17
CA THR A 524 -1.44 12.56 2.92
C THR A 524 -1.42 13.97 2.32
N ALA A 525 -0.51 14.82 2.80
CA ALA A 525 -0.34 16.19 2.31
C ALA A 525 -0.14 16.22 0.79
N HIS A 526 0.63 15.26 0.25
CA HIS A 526 0.85 15.12 -1.19
C HIS A 526 -0.45 14.91 -1.99
N SER A 527 -1.36 14.06 -1.50
CA SER A 527 -2.61 13.74 -2.20
C SER A 527 -3.64 14.86 -2.12
N THR A 528 -3.76 15.50 -0.94
CA THR A 528 -4.75 16.54 -0.65
C THR A 528 -4.35 17.89 -1.22
N LEU A 529 -3.08 18.27 -1.08
CA LEU A 529 -2.58 19.57 -1.54
C LEU A 529 -2.02 19.52 -2.97
N LYS A 530 -2.00 18.34 -3.61
CA LYS A 530 -1.41 18.11 -4.94
C LYS A 530 0.01 18.69 -5.06
N LEU A 531 0.83 18.37 -4.07
CA LEU A 531 2.22 18.81 -4.01
C LEU A 531 3.05 18.16 -5.13
N PRO A 532 3.99 18.88 -5.74
CA PRO A 532 4.85 18.32 -6.78
C PRO A 532 5.80 17.25 -6.19
N LEU A 533 5.85 16.09 -6.83
CA LEU A 533 6.68 14.95 -6.37
C LEU A 533 8.19 15.18 -6.54
N LYS A 534 8.58 16.14 -7.40
CA LYS A 534 9.97 16.44 -7.74
C LYS A 534 10.30 17.91 -7.50
N PHE A 535 10.36 18.29 -6.22
CA PHE A 535 10.66 19.65 -5.78
C PHE A 535 12.01 20.20 -6.27
N LEU A 536 12.99 19.35 -6.59
CA LEU A 536 14.35 19.74 -7.00
C LEU A 536 14.52 19.88 -8.52
N GLU A 537 13.62 19.33 -9.33
CA GLU A 537 13.71 19.36 -10.81
C GLU A 537 12.80 20.44 -11.42
N ASN A 538 11.74 20.85 -10.72
CA ASN A 538 10.79 21.84 -11.21
C ASN A 538 11.21 23.26 -10.82
N GLN A 539 11.39 24.13 -11.81
CA GLN A 539 11.70 25.57 -11.60
C GLN A 539 10.54 26.35 -10.97
N THR A 540 9.33 25.79 -10.94
CA THR A 540 8.15 26.39 -10.32
C THR A 540 7.57 25.47 -9.23
N HIS A 541 7.52 25.96 -7.99
CA HIS A 541 7.03 25.22 -6.83
C HIS A 541 5.54 25.52 -6.59
N HIS A 542 4.66 25.06 -7.50
CA HIS A 542 3.21 25.25 -7.37
C HIS A 542 2.47 23.93 -7.15
N CYS A 543 1.42 23.98 -6.33
CA CYS A 543 0.45 22.89 -6.21
C CYS A 543 -0.40 22.81 -7.48
N SER A 544 -0.69 21.60 -7.97
CA SER A 544 -1.52 21.40 -9.17
C SER A 544 -3.02 21.35 -8.81
N ILE A 545 -3.55 22.45 -8.26
CA ILE A 545 -4.98 22.62 -7.93
C ILE A 545 -5.55 23.73 -8.82
N THR A 546 -6.62 23.42 -9.56
CA THR A 546 -7.29 24.36 -10.48
C THR A 546 -8.43 25.09 -9.77
N LYS A 547 -8.59 26.39 -10.01
CA LYS A 547 -9.74 27.17 -9.49
C LYS A 547 -11.06 26.56 -9.99
N GLY A 548 -12.07 26.52 -9.12
CA GLY A 548 -13.40 25.97 -9.45
C GLY A 548 -13.55 24.46 -9.28
N THR A 549 -12.54 23.73 -8.79
CA THR A 549 -12.71 22.33 -8.36
C THR A 549 -13.20 22.24 -6.91
N GLY A 550 -13.74 21.07 -6.52
CA GLY A 550 -14.18 20.85 -5.15
C GLY A 550 -13.05 20.98 -4.11
N GLU A 551 -11.84 20.54 -4.45
CA GLU A 551 -10.65 20.69 -3.60
C GLU A 551 -10.25 22.16 -3.44
N ALA A 552 -10.37 22.96 -4.51
CA ALA A 552 -10.12 24.40 -4.45
C ALA A 552 -11.11 25.09 -3.49
N ASN A 553 -12.40 24.74 -3.57
CA ASN A 553 -13.42 25.29 -2.68
C ASN A 553 -13.17 24.92 -1.21
N VAL A 554 -12.78 23.66 -0.93
CA VAL A 554 -12.40 23.23 0.43
C VAL A 554 -11.26 24.09 0.98
N LEU A 555 -10.23 24.37 0.17
CA LEU A 555 -9.10 25.22 0.57
C LEU A 555 -9.46 26.71 0.65
N GLN A 556 -10.49 27.17 -0.06
CA GLN A 556 -11.02 28.53 0.01
C GLN A 556 -11.85 28.76 1.28
N GLU A 557 -12.63 27.77 1.69
CA GLU A 557 -13.58 27.88 2.80
C GLU A 557 -13.03 27.33 4.13
N CYS A 558 -11.90 26.62 4.15
CA CYS A 558 -11.37 26.06 5.39
C CYS A 558 -10.99 27.14 6.42
N GLU A 559 -11.16 26.84 7.70
CA GLU A 559 -10.80 27.75 8.80
C GLU A 559 -9.43 27.41 9.38
N LEU A 560 -9.06 26.14 9.27
CA LEU A 560 -7.81 25.59 9.77
C LEU A 560 -7.28 24.53 8.82
N ILE A 561 -5.97 24.57 8.60
CA ILE A 561 -5.22 23.47 7.97
C ILE A 561 -4.26 22.93 9.03
N VAL A 562 -4.38 21.64 9.35
CA VAL A 562 -3.44 20.95 10.22
C VAL A 562 -2.53 20.07 9.39
N TRP A 563 -1.22 20.23 9.56
CA TRP A 563 -0.22 19.39 8.94
C TRP A 563 0.65 18.71 10.00
N ASP A 564 0.37 17.43 10.25
CA ASP A 564 1.14 16.61 11.18
C ASP A 564 2.38 15.99 10.52
N GLU A 565 3.41 15.79 11.33
CA GLU A 565 4.75 15.36 10.92
C GLU A 565 5.34 16.23 9.80
N CYS A 566 5.10 17.53 9.88
CA CYS A 566 5.52 18.49 8.86
C CYS A 566 7.06 18.62 8.80
N THR A 567 7.79 18.25 9.87
CA THR A 567 9.26 18.35 9.94
C THR A 567 9.99 17.49 8.91
N MET A 568 9.35 16.44 8.40
CA MET A 568 9.85 15.60 7.30
C MET A 568 9.63 16.21 5.91
N ALA A 569 8.83 17.28 5.79
CA ALA A 569 8.50 17.90 4.51
C ALA A 569 9.59 18.89 4.06
N HIS A 570 9.84 18.92 2.76
CA HIS A 570 10.73 19.91 2.15
C HIS A 570 10.16 21.32 2.30
N ARG A 571 10.99 22.35 2.52
CA ARG A 571 10.55 23.76 2.65
C ARG A 571 9.66 24.24 1.50
N TYR A 572 9.95 23.79 0.28
CA TYR A 572 9.17 24.11 -0.92
C TYR A 572 7.72 23.62 -0.84
N ALA A 573 7.42 22.62 -0.02
CA ALA A 573 6.05 22.16 0.18
C ALA A 573 5.24 23.20 0.98
N LEU A 574 5.84 23.83 2.00
CA LEU A 574 5.23 24.91 2.77
C LEU A 574 5.08 26.19 1.93
N GLU A 575 6.08 26.49 1.10
CA GLU A 575 6.07 27.65 0.20
C GLU A 575 5.03 27.49 -0.92
N ALA A 576 4.92 26.29 -1.52
CA ALA A 576 3.89 25.97 -2.49
C ALA A 576 2.48 26.09 -1.88
N LEU A 577 2.29 25.61 -0.64
CA LEU A 577 1.04 25.76 0.10
C LEU A 577 0.68 27.24 0.30
N ASN A 578 1.65 28.07 0.68
CA ASN A 578 1.42 29.51 0.82
C ASN A 578 0.93 30.14 -0.49
N HIS A 579 1.62 29.86 -1.61
CA HIS A 579 1.26 30.43 -2.91
C HIS A 579 -0.14 30.00 -3.38
N ILE A 580 -0.49 28.72 -3.25
CA ILE A 580 -1.81 28.25 -3.68
C ILE A 580 -2.93 28.81 -2.81
N LEU A 581 -2.72 28.99 -1.49
CA LEU A 581 -3.73 29.58 -0.62
C LEU A 581 -3.94 31.07 -0.91
N GLN A 582 -2.86 31.81 -1.18
CA GLN A 582 -2.94 33.22 -1.59
C GLN A 582 -3.74 33.36 -2.90
N ASP A 583 -3.49 32.49 -3.87
CA ASP A 583 -4.16 32.51 -5.17
C ASP A 583 -5.62 32.06 -5.09
N LEU A 584 -5.91 30.97 -4.38
CA LEU A 584 -7.27 30.45 -4.21
C LEU A 584 -8.16 31.42 -3.43
N ARG A 585 -7.65 32.02 -2.34
CA ARG A 585 -8.41 32.92 -1.47
C ARG A 585 -8.38 34.38 -1.91
N ASN A 586 -7.66 34.69 -2.97
CA ASN A 586 -7.42 36.06 -3.44
C ASN A 586 -6.97 37.00 -2.29
N ASN A 587 -6.04 36.51 -1.47
CA ASN A 587 -5.58 37.20 -0.26
C ASN A 587 -4.06 37.12 -0.17
N GLY A 588 -3.37 38.26 -0.34
CA GLY A 588 -1.90 38.34 -0.34
C GLY A 588 -1.23 38.14 1.02
N LYS A 589 -1.99 37.94 2.11
CA LYS A 589 -1.43 37.58 3.43
C LYS A 589 -0.80 36.18 3.38
N ASN A 590 0.12 35.89 4.30
CA ASN A 590 0.68 34.54 4.41
C ASN A 590 -0.45 33.50 4.57
N MET A 591 -0.28 32.35 3.91
CA MET A 591 -1.26 31.26 3.82
C MET A 591 -2.65 31.69 3.35
N GLY A 592 -2.78 32.76 2.57
CA GLY A 592 -4.08 33.26 2.15
C GLY A 592 -4.96 33.75 3.32
N GLY A 593 -4.36 34.02 4.48
CA GLY A 593 -5.04 34.43 5.70
C GLY A 593 -5.70 33.29 6.50
N VAL A 594 -5.52 32.03 6.12
CA VAL A 594 -5.99 30.88 6.91
C VAL A 594 -5.03 30.57 8.05
N VAL A 595 -5.54 30.02 9.15
CA VAL A 595 -4.69 29.48 10.21
C VAL A 595 -4.10 28.15 9.73
N VAL A 596 -2.78 28.03 9.81
CA VAL A 596 -2.06 26.78 9.47
C VAL A 596 -1.32 26.29 10.70
N LEU A 597 -1.75 25.15 11.24
CA LEU A 597 -1.06 24.47 12.32
C LEU A 597 -0.12 23.42 11.73
N ILE A 598 1.18 23.70 11.76
CA ILE A 598 2.21 22.70 11.46
C ILE A 598 2.68 22.07 12.76
N ALA A 599 2.77 20.75 12.81
CA ALA A 599 3.17 20.03 14.01
C ALA A 599 4.23 18.99 13.69
N GLY A 600 5.10 18.70 14.66
CA GLY A 600 6.15 17.71 14.50
C GLY A 600 7.31 17.95 15.45
N ASP A 601 8.35 17.16 15.24
CA ASP A 601 9.55 17.19 16.08
C ASP A 601 10.80 17.27 15.20
N PHE A 602 11.53 18.39 15.27
CA PHE A 602 12.79 18.55 14.53
C PHE A 602 13.94 17.72 15.12
N ARG A 603 13.73 17.09 16.28
CA ARG A 603 14.65 16.08 16.83
C ARG A 603 14.51 14.74 16.12
N GLN A 604 13.44 14.55 15.34
CA GLN A 604 13.20 13.36 14.52
C GLN A 604 13.77 13.55 13.11
N THR A 605 13.36 12.69 12.18
CA THR A 605 13.86 12.65 10.80
C THR A 605 13.61 13.97 10.07
N LEU A 606 14.67 14.56 9.50
CA LEU A 606 14.61 15.73 8.61
C LEU A 606 14.23 15.31 7.18
N PRO A 607 13.94 16.25 6.27
CA PRO A 607 13.57 15.92 4.89
C PRO A 607 14.66 15.09 4.20
N VAL A 608 14.26 13.99 3.56
CA VAL A 608 15.18 13.07 2.88
C VAL A 608 15.62 13.69 1.54
N ILE A 609 16.91 13.99 1.40
CA ILE A 609 17.52 14.47 0.16
C ILE A 609 18.37 13.34 -0.46
N PRO A 610 17.91 12.69 -1.55
CA PRO A 610 18.66 11.62 -2.18
C PRO A 610 20.06 12.10 -2.61
N LYS A 611 21.11 11.44 -2.10
CA LYS A 611 22.52 11.80 -2.35
C LYS A 611 22.92 13.21 -1.86
N GLY A 612 22.13 13.82 -0.97
CA GLY A 612 22.43 15.14 -0.39
C GLY A 612 23.44 15.10 0.74
N THR A 613 24.08 16.24 1.00
CA THR A 613 24.91 16.47 2.20
C THR A 613 24.05 16.91 3.39
N MET A 614 24.61 16.89 4.60
CA MET A 614 23.94 17.46 5.79
C MET A 614 23.53 18.92 5.58
N THR A 615 24.34 19.70 4.85
CA THR A 615 24.03 21.08 4.48
C THR A 615 22.79 21.15 3.59
N ASP A 616 22.62 20.20 2.68
CA ASP A 616 21.47 20.14 1.78
C ASP A 616 20.19 19.75 2.54
N GLU A 617 20.29 18.82 3.48
CA GLU A 617 19.19 18.48 4.40
C GLU A 617 18.76 19.68 5.25
N LEU A 618 19.71 20.42 5.83
CA LEU A 618 19.41 21.63 6.59
C LEU A 618 18.78 22.73 5.71
N LYS A 619 19.26 22.92 4.49
CA LYS A 619 18.66 23.86 3.53
C LYS A 619 17.26 23.44 3.09
N ALA A 620 16.97 22.14 3.08
CA ALA A 620 15.66 21.59 2.77
C ALA A 620 14.66 21.69 3.92
N CYS A 621 15.12 21.85 5.16
CA CYS A 621 14.25 21.95 6.35
C CYS A 621 13.31 23.17 6.28
N LEU A 622 12.12 23.03 6.86
CA LEU A 622 11.14 24.12 6.99
C LEU A 622 11.73 25.39 7.66
N LYS A 623 12.66 25.22 8.61
CA LYS A 623 13.37 26.34 9.27
C LYS A 623 14.16 27.22 8.30
N SER A 624 14.52 26.68 7.14
CA SER A 624 15.24 27.37 6.06
C SER A 624 14.30 28.02 5.04
N SER A 625 12.98 27.99 5.26
CA SER A 625 11.99 28.72 4.46
C SER A 625 11.94 30.19 4.84
N TYR A 626 11.68 31.07 3.87
CA TYR A 626 11.41 32.49 4.12
C TYR A 626 10.14 32.72 4.95
N LEU A 627 9.24 31.74 5.00
CA LEU A 627 8.01 31.79 5.79
C LEU A 627 8.27 31.56 7.29
N TRP A 628 9.37 30.87 7.64
CA TRP A 628 9.62 30.42 9.01
C TRP A 628 9.72 31.58 10.02
N ARG A 629 10.25 32.74 9.58
CA ARG A 629 10.33 33.96 10.41
C ARG A 629 8.96 34.53 10.83
N HIS A 630 7.87 34.06 10.23
CA HIS A 630 6.50 34.48 10.54
C HIS A 630 5.70 33.39 11.28
N VAL A 631 6.35 32.29 11.66
CA VAL A 631 5.74 31.16 12.37
C VAL A 631 5.86 31.38 13.87
N ALA A 632 4.72 31.41 14.56
CA ALA A 632 4.71 31.40 16.03
C ALA A 632 4.89 29.97 16.54
N SER A 633 5.69 29.77 17.59
CA SER A 633 5.93 28.44 18.15
C SER A 633 5.22 28.26 19.48
N LEU A 634 4.51 27.14 19.61
CA LEU A 634 4.00 26.60 20.86
C LEU A 634 4.78 25.34 21.19
N LYS A 635 5.03 25.08 22.47
CA LYS A 635 5.81 23.92 22.91
C LYS A 635 4.99 23.05 23.86
N LEU A 636 4.97 21.76 23.58
CA LEU A 636 4.53 20.75 24.53
C LEU A 636 5.75 20.16 25.23
N SER A 637 5.65 20.01 26.55
CA SER A 637 6.75 19.64 27.43
C SER A 637 6.34 18.58 28.45
N THR A 638 5.07 18.53 28.81
CA THR A 638 4.49 17.52 29.69
C THR A 638 4.24 16.25 28.90
N ASN A 639 4.70 15.15 29.47
CA ASN A 639 4.58 13.81 28.93
C ASN A 639 3.32 13.12 29.48
N MET A 640 2.62 12.31 28.68
CA MET A 640 1.39 11.60 29.08
C MET A 640 1.56 10.09 29.31
#